data_AF-A0A1H0SHZ1-F1
#
_entry.id   AF-A0A1H0SHZ1-F1
#
_cell.length_a   1.000
_cell.length_b   1.000
_cell.length_c   1.000
_cell.angle_alpha   90.00
_cell.angle_beta   90.00
_cell.angle_gamma   90.00
#
_symmetry.space_group_name_H-M   'P 1'
#
loop_
_entity.id
_entity.type
_entity.pdbx_description
1 polymer ?
#
loop_
_entity_poly.entity_id
_entity_poly.type
_entity_poly.pdbx_seq_one_letter_code
_entity_poly.pdbx_strand_id
1 'polypeptide(L)'
;MKNGKKMKTRMMKNLLFLTFVLGFLVTAVGHAEQIEIVDDSGTTFHFDCAPKRVVSLVPSATEIIFAIGAGDSVAGITHHSSFLPGAAGKIIVGGFFRPSVTRIQQLLPDLVIVSKIHENLMPLLTKQAQVLVVDTSCMEDAFSHIRLMGKLFHRAEAAEKLVADNKELLSLIADKIAKIPPAKRKRVMRLMGRKKIMTPGNDSFQNEMIRAAGGLPPDFGMGGQIISVTQDQFVGFNPQFIYGCGHDLNAGGSVLQQDGWKSVEAVQLGNIHSFPCDLTCRASTHLGYFVSWLASLIYPEEFGNVVNEVLPRKIVQKRELAVDLDFVKEAGIATSIVRDFKNRSLIVDFTSPRTVVSTLDGQRDNIATVGNHYSPPPCWALNHSSGLKELRDEILPVLGKDSKTSAFLFTGADMDNLAVVKETFKDMTVYGLVTAGVRGNAVRMAKDVGNYYEPGTINMIFLSNMHLTPRAMTRAIISATEGKTAALQDLDIRSSYQSLTSSATGTGTDNIIVVQGNGPVIDNAGGHSKMGELIARTAYAGVKEAIGKQNGITDGRDIFERLADRHLSVQQLVNKARGIAPEKRKQVAYQVEQLFLNPVYSGFIEAAMAMSDGVEQRTIGDLHLFGSWCLEIARRIAGKQIGEPGSYFARESMPRVMIMAFNAIFSGVMNKSDFSSEANQ
;
A
#
# COMPACT_ATOMS: atom_id res chain seq x y z
N MET A 1 47.37 -56.53 -47.01
CA MET A 1 47.52 -55.07 -47.26
C MET A 1 46.19 -54.28 -47.31
N LYS A 2 45.17 -54.57 -46.48
CA LYS A 2 43.88 -53.83 -46.51
C LYS A 2 43.39 -53.20 -45.20
N ASN A 3 44.07 -53.42 -44.05
CA ASN A 3 43.59 -52.90 -42.76
C ASN A 3 44.28 -51.62 -42.26
N GLY A 4 45.39 -51.19 -42.87
CA GLY A 4 46.11 -49.98 -42.43
C GLY A 4 45.54 -48.64 -42.93
N LYS A 5 44.77 -48.63 -44.04
CA LYS A 5 44.25 -47.40 -44.65
C LYS A 5 42.95 -46.89 -44.02
N LYS A 6 42.10 -47.75 -43.44
CA LYS A 6 40.81 -47.32 -42.84
C LYS A 6 40.95 -46.67 -41.46
N MET A 7 42.02 -46.93 -40.72
CA MET A 7 42.22 -46.38 -39.38
C MET A 7 42.73 -44.93 -39.42
N LYS A 8 43.63 -44.60 -40.37
CA LYS A 8 44.12 -43.23 -40.56
C LYS A 8 43.03 -42.25 -41.01
N THR A 9 42.08 -42.67 -41.85
CA THR A 9 41.01 -41.79 -42.34
C THR A 9 39.95 -41.48 -41.26
N ARG A 10 39.77 -42.39 -40.28
CA ARG A 10 38.81 -42.19 -39.18
C ARG A 10 39.39 -41.33 -38.06
N MET A 11 40.68 -41.45 -37.77
CA MET A 11 41.39 -40.54 -36.86
C MET A 11 41.46 -39.12 -37.42
N MET A 12 41.69 -38.95 -38.73
CA MET A 12 41.81 -37.62 -39.34
C MET A 12 40.46 -36.89 -39.45
N LYS A 13 39.34 -37.62 -39.65
CA LYS A 13 37.98 -37.05 -39.60
C LYS A 13 37.55 -36.66 -38.18
N ASN A 14 37.91 -37.44 -37.16
CA ASN A 14 37.62 -37.08 -35.78
C ASN A 14 38.50 -35.93 -35.27
N LEU A 15 39.75 -35.81 -35.76
CA LEU A 15 40.61 -34.68 -35.42
C LEU A 15 40.16 -33.38 -36.11
N LEU A 16 39.68 -33.43 -37.36
CA LEU A 16 39.08 -32.26 -38.04
C LEU A 16 37.72 -31.86 -37.44
N PHE A 17 36.92 -32.81 -36.96
CA PHE A 17 35.65 -32.49 -36.28
C PHE A 17 35.90 -31.90 -34.89
N LEU A 18 36.93 -32.38 -34.18
CA LEU A 18 37.30 -31.82 -32.88
C LEU A 18 37.91 -30.41 -33.01
N THR A 19 38.68 -30.10 -34.05
CA THR A 19 39.14 -28.71 -34.31
C THR A 19 38.04 -27.80 -34.85
N PHE A 20 37.02 -28.32 -35.55
CA PHE A 20 35.86 -27.51 -35.96
C PHE A 20 34.94 -27.19 -34.78
N VAL A 21 34.81 -28.10 -33.80
CA VAL A 21 34.05 -27.86 -32.56
C VAL A 21 34.85 -27.03 -31.55
N LEU A 22 36.19 -27.14 -31.49
CA LEU A 22 37.02 -26.26 -30.67
C LEU A 22 37.18 -24.85 -31.29
N GLY A 23 37.10 -24.72 -32.61
CA GLY A 23 37.14 -23.44 -33.32
C GLY A 23 35.85 -22.63 -33.21
N PHE A 24 34.71 -23.28 -32.96
CA PHE A 24 33.43 -22.61 -32.71
C PHE A 24 33.17 -22.31 -31.22
N LEU A 25 33.97 -22.87 -30.30
CA LEU A 25 33.83 -22.63 -28.87
C LEU A 25 34.64 -21.41 -28.35
N VAL A 26 35.37 -20.70 -29.21
CA VAL A 26 36.27 -19.60 -28.78
C VAL A 26 35.79 -18.19 -29.20
N THR A 27 34.66 -18.04 -29.91
CA THR A 27 34.11 -16.71 -30.24
C THR A 27 32.62 -16.55 -29.93
N ALA A 28 32.22 -16.97 -28.74
CA ALA A 28 31.04 -16.43 -28.07
C ALA A 28 31.42 -16.01 -26.66
N VAL A 29 32.47 -15.20 -26.52
CA VAL A 29 32.50 -14.23 -25.42
C VAL A 29 31.38 -13.25 -25.77
N GLY A 30 30.16 -13.57 -25.36
CA GLY A 30 29.08 -12.59 -25.32
C GLY A 30 29.62 -11.42 -24.53
N HIS A 31 29.95 -10.33 -25.22
CA HIS A 31 30.19 -9.07 -24.55
C HIS A 31 28.88 -8.78 -23.82
N ALA A 32 28.90 -8.84 -22.49
CA ALA A 32 27.81 -8.31 -21.70
C ALA A 32 27.66 -6.86 -22.16
N GLU A 33 26.55 -6.57 -22.83
CA GLU A 33 26.28 -5.23 -23.34
C GLU A 33 26.26 -4.29 -22.13
N GLN A 34 27.23 -3.39 -22.09
CA GLN A 34 27.42 -2.48 -20.97
C GLN A 34 26.15 -1.64 -20.83
N ILE A 35 25.57 -1.60 -19.62
CA ILE A 35 24.34 -0.86 -19.37
C ILE A 35 24.72 0.62 -19.29
N GLU A 36 24.37 1.36 -20.34
CA GLU A 36 24.49 2.82 -20.36
C GLU A 36 23.17 3.46 -19.95
N ILE A 37 23.19 4.33 -18.95
CA ILE A 37 22.03 5.14 -18.55
C ILE A 37 22.44 6.59 -18.35
N VAL A 38 21.51 7.51 -18.56
CA VAL A 38 21.66 8.94 -18.26
C VAL A 38 20.63 9.28 -17.19
N ASP A 39 21.07 9.94 -16.13
CA ASP A 39 20.20 10.36 -15.03
C ASP A 39 19.67 11.79 -15.22
N ASP A 40 18.87 12.29 -14.26
CA ASP A 40 18.25 13.62 -14.37
C ASP A 40 19.23 14.78 -14.11
N SER A 41 20.49 14.48 -13.77
CA SER A 41 21.58 15.46 -13.72
C SER A 41 22.31 15.57 -15.08
N GLY A 42 22.00 14.69 -16.03
CA GLY A 42 22.69 14.58 -17.31
C GLY A 42 23.98 13.76 -17.23
N THR A 43 24.21 13.06 -16.12
CA THR A 43 25.40 12.21 -15.94
C THR A 43 25.19 10.87 -16.61
N THR A 44 26.13 10.45 -17.45
CA THR A 44 26.16 9.11 -18.06
C THR A 44 26.83 8.12 -17.12
N PHE A 45 26.16 7.02 -16.86
CA PHE A 45 26.68 5.90 -16.08
C PHE A 45 26.85 4.67 -16.96
N HIS A 46 27.90 3.92 -16.67
CA HIS A 46 28.17 2.63 -17.30
C HIS A 46 28.22 1.56 -16.21
N PHE A 47 27.40 0.53 -16.36
CA PHE A 47 27.38 -0.63 -15.47
C PHE A 47 27.69 -1.90 -16.27
N ASP A 48 28.63 -2.70 -15.77
CA ASP A 48 28.97 -3.99 -16.37
C ASP A 48 27.90 -5.05 -16.04
N CYS A 49 27.15 -4.87 -14.95
CA CYS A 49 26.01 -5.67 -14.56
C CYS A 49 25.01 -4.86 -13.72
N ALA A 50 23.77 -5.34 -13.63
CA ALA A 50 22.77 -4.72 -12.76
C ALA A 50 23.26 -4.60 -11.29
N PRO A 51 23.06 -3.43 -10.64
CA PRO A 51 23.39 -3.23 -9.22
C PRO A 51 22.69 -4.24 -8.30
N LYS A 52 23.40 -4.69 -7.26
CA LYS A 52 22.94 -5.74 -6.34
C LYS A 52 22.73 -5.24 -4.91
N ARG A 53 23.30 -4.09 -4.54
CA ARG A 53 23.21 -3.51 -3.19
C ARG A 53 22.81 -2.04 -3.29
N VAL A 54 21.57 -1.81 -3.70
CA VAL A 54 21.01 -0.48 -3.90
C VAL A 54 20.50 0.09 -2.58
N VAL A 55 20.85 1.35 -2.32
CA VAL A 55 20.16 2.17 -1.31
C VAL A 55 19.32 3.20 -2.04
N SER A 56 18.00 3.15 -1.88
CA SER A 56 17.09 4.11 -2.50
C SER A 56 16.59 5.12 -1.48
N LEU A 57 17.01 6.36 -1.65
CA LEU A 57 16.51 7.48 -0.83
C LEU A 57 15.23 8.07 -1.41
N VAL A 58 14.90 7.80 -2.68
CA VAL A 58 13.75 8.40 -3.38
C VAL A 58 12.57 7.42 -3.38
N PRO A 59 11.44 7.74 -2.72
CA PRO A 59 10.33 6.79 -2.59
C PRO A 59 9.70 6.34 -3.91
N SER A 60 9.61 7.23 -4.92
CA SER A 60 9.11 6.87 -6.26
C SER A 60 10.04 5.87 -6.96
N ALA A 61 11.37 6.08 -6.89
CA ALA A 61 12.33 5.12 -7.44
C ALA A 61 12.25 3.76 -6.72
N THR A 62 12.11 3.76 -5.39
CA THR A 62 11.92 2.51 -4.63
C THR A 62 10.68 1.76 -5.11
N GLU A 63 9.55 2.43 -5.24
CA GLU A 63 8.29 1.86 -5.72
C GLU A 63 8.42 1.25 -7.12
N ILE A 64 9.09 1.95 -8.05
CA ILE A 64 9.37 1.44 -9.40
C ILE A 64 10.19 0.14 -9.34
N ILE A 65 11.27 0.10 -8.54
CA ILE A 65 12.15 -1.07 -8.43
C ILE A 65 11.39 -2.30 -7.92
N PHE A 66 10.51 -2.13 -6.93
CA PHE A 66 9.66 -3.23 -6.44
C PHE A 66 8.63 -3.66 -7.49
N ALA A 67 7.96 -2.71 -8.16
CA ALA A 67 6.92 -3.00 -9.13
C ALA A 67 7.43 -3.77 -10.37
N ILE A 68 8.66 -3.51 -10.80
CA ILE A 68 9.28 -4.23 -11.94
C ILE A 68 9.94 -5.56 -11.53
N GLY A 69 9.83 -5.98 -10.26
CA GLY A 69 10.39 -7.23 -9.76
C GLY A 69 11.91 -7.21 -9.56
N ALA A 70 12.47 -6.06 -9.17
CA ALA A 70 13.88 -5.87 -8.85
C ALA A 70 14.13 -5.52 -7.37
N GLY A 71 13.13 -5.70 -6.50
CA GLY A 71 13.21 -5.41 -5.06
C GLY A 71 14.31 -6.16 -4.30
N ASP A 72 14.77 -7.31 -4.80
CA ASP A 72 15.86 -8.09 -4.20
C ASP A 72 17.21 -7.34 -4.22
N SER A 73 17.44 -6.49 -5.23
CA SER A 73 18.65 -5.66 -5.31
C SER A 73 18.68 -4.53 -4.27
N VAL A 74 17.56 -4.22 -3.61
CA VAL A 74 17.48 -3.13 -2.64
C VAL A 74 17.93 -3.61 -1.27
N ALA A 75 18.97 -2.98 -0.72
CA ALA A 75 19.50 -3.22 0.61
C ALA A 75 18.95 -2.24 1.65
N GLY A 76 18.68 -1.00 1.25
CA GLY A 76 18.20 0.05 2.17
C GLY A 76 17.20 1.01 1.54
N ILE A 77 16.25 1.46 2.36
CA ILE A 77 15.15 2.34 1.96
C ILE A 77 14.89 3.41 3.02
N THR A 78 14.19 4.48 2.64
CA THR A 78 13.63 5.41 3.64
C THR A 78 12.40 4.81 4.32
N HIS A 79 12.08 5.28 5.52
CA HIS A 79 10.86 4.88 6.23
C HIS A 79 9.56 5.32 5.49
N HIS A 80 9.65 6.15 4.46
CA HIS A 80 8.51 6.49 3.59
C HIS A 80 8.20 5.42 2.55
N SER A 81 8.99 4.35 2.48
CA SER A 81 8.85 3.25 1.54
C SER A 81 8.67 1.90 2.23
N SER A 82 8.67 1.84 3.57
CA SER A 82 8.57 0.57 4.31
C SER A 82 7.23 -0.14 4.13
N PHE A 83 6.17 0.61 3.83
CA PHE A 83 4.84 0.06 3.56
C PHE A 83 4.68 -0.57 2.16
N LEU A 84 5.68 -0.46 1.29
CA LEU A 84 5.58 -1.03 -0.05
C LEU A 84 5.51 -2.57 0.05
N PRO A 85 4.63 -3.24 -0.72
CA PRO A 85 4.65 -4.69 -0.82
C PRO A 85 6.05 -5.21 -1.20
N GLY A 86 6.58 -6.14 -0.41
CA GLY A 86 7.93 -6.69 -0.58
C GLY A 86 9.06 -5.91 0.11
N ALA A 87 8.79 -4.74 0.68
CA ALA A 87 9.80 -3.95 1.43
C ALA A 87 10.01 -4.42 2.88
N ALA A 88 9.20 -5.37 3.35
CA ALA A 88 9.35 -5.96 4.69
C ALA A 88 10.78 -6.49 4.91
N GLY A 89 11.38 -6.13 6.05
CA GLY A 89 12.74 -6.54 6.42
C GLY A 89 13.88 -5.75 5.75
N LYS A 90 13.59 -4.79 4.85
CA LYS A 90 14.63 -3.91 4.29
C LYS A 90 15.15 -2.94 5.36
N ILE A 91 16.43 -2.59 5.28
CA ILE A 91 17.06 -1.73 6.29
C ILE A 91 16.60 -0.27 6.10
N ILE A 92 16.07 0.31 7.17
CA ILE A 92 15.67 1.72 7.17
C ILE A 92 16.88 2.62 7.37
N VAL A 93 17.20 3.42 6.35
CA VAL A 93 18.34 4.35 6.33
C VAL A 93 17.94 5.79 6.71
N GLY A 94 16.75 6.00 7.28
CA GLY A 94 16.27 7.30 7.75
C GLY A 94 15.10 7.85 6.93
N GLY A 95 14.94 9.17 6.91
CA GLY A 95 13.90 9.87 6.16
C GLY A 95 14.34 10.33 4.77
N PHE A 96 13.37 10.67 3.93
CA PHE A 96 13.62 11.27 2.61
C PHE A 96 14.37 12.59 2.78
N PHE A 97 13.91 13.47 3.67
CA PHE A 97 14.56 14.78 3.84
C PHE A 97 15.90 14.70 4.58
N ARG A 98 16.09 13.70 5.43
CA ARG A 98 17.25 13.56 6.31
C ARG A 98 17.63 12.09 6.49
N PRO A 99 18.29 11.50 5.48
CA PRO A 99 18.80 10.15 5.58
C PRO A 99 20.03 10.07 6.50
N SER A 100 20.33 8.88 7.00
CA SER A 100 21.48 8.60 7.87
C SER A 100 22.67 8.13 7.03
N VAL A 101 23.61 9.04 6.73
CA VAL A 101 24.80 8.74 5.94
C VAL A 101 25.60 7.57 6.54
N THR A 102 25.78 7.55 7.86
CA THR A 102 26.48 6.46 8.56
C THR A 102 25.84 5.09 8.27
N ARG A 103 24.51 5.00 8.28
CA ARG A 103 23.82 3.75 7.96
C ARG A 103 23.97 3.37 6.50
N ILE A 104 23.84 4.33 5.60
CA ILE A 104 24.05 4.09 4.17
C ILE A 104 25.44 3.50 3.95
N GLN A 105 26.46 4.08 4.58
CA GLN A 105 27.84 3.62 4.44
C GLN A 105 28.08 2.22 4.99
N GLN A 106 27.41 1.85 6.09
CA GLN A 106 27.48 0.50 6.67
C GLN A 106 26.90 -0.58 5.75
N LEU A 107 26.00 -0.23 4.83
CA LEU A 107 25.41 -1.18 3.88
C LEU A 107 26.36 -1.56 2.73
N LEU A 108 27.45 -0.80 2.54
CA LEU A 108 28.39 -0.94 1.43
C LEU A 108 27.64 -0.98 0.08
N PRO A 109 26.87 0.06 -0.28
CA PRO A 109 26.09 0.05 -1.52
C PRO A 109 26.98 0.13 -2.75
N ASP A 110 26.54 -0.49 -3.84
CA ASP A 110 27.13 -0.27 -5.17
C ASP A 110 26.44 0.89 -5.92
N LEU A 111 25.18 1.17 -5.59
CA LEU A 111 24.40 2.29 -6.08
C LEU A 111 23.59 2.96 -4.97
N VAL A 112 23.59 4.29 -4.94
CA VAL A 112 22.66 5.10 -4.14
C VAL A 112 21.80 5.95 -5.05
N ILE A 113 20.47 5.80 -4.95
CA ILE A 113 19.51 6.61 -5.72
C ILE A 113 19.07 7.79 -4.86
N VAL A 114 19.23 8.99 -5.39
CA VAL A 114 19.01 10.26 -4.69
C VAL A 114 18.15 11.20 -5.55
N SER A 115 17.56 12.21 -4.92
CA SER A 115 16.96 13.40 -5.57
C SER A 115 17.86 14.62 -5.29
N LYS A 116 17.73 15.69 -6.09
CA LYS A 116 18.36 17.01 -5.88
C LYS A 116 18.28 17.53 -4.45
N ILE A 117 17.25 17.16 -3.69
CA ILE A 117 17.15 17.54 -2.27
C ILE A 117 18.30 17.01 -1.39
N HIS A 118 19.02 15.99 -1.86
CA HIS A 118 20.16 15.38 -1.18
C HIS A 118 21.52 15.88 -1.70
N GLU A 119 21.57 16.96 -2.48
CA GLU A 119 22.80 17.49 -3.08
C GLU A 119 23.95 17.64 -2.08
N ASN A 120 23.67 18.15 -0.88
CA ASN A 120 24.65 18.30 0.21
C ASN A 120 25.28 16.98 0.67
N LEU A 121 24.62 15.84 0.45
CA LEU A 121 25.08 14.51 0.86
C LEU A 121 25.83 13.79 -0.26
N MET A 122 25.61 14.15 -1.53
CA MET A 122 26.19 13.48 -2.69
C MET A 122 27.73 13.37 -2.60
N PRO A 123 28.50 14.41 -2.20
CA PRO A 123 29.96 14.30 -2.10
C PRO A 123 30.45 13.25 -1.08
N LEU A 124 29.63 12.92 -0.08
CA LEU A 124 29.95 11.88 0.91
C LEU A 124 29.58 10.49 0.40
N LEU A 125 28.51 10.38 -0.39
CA LEU A 125 27.98 9.13 -0.93
C LEU A 125 28.81 8.62 -2.13
N THR A 126 29.24 9.53 -3.02
CA THR A 126 30.05 9.21 -4.21
C THR A 126 31.42 8.61 -3.85
N LYS A 127 31.88 8.77 -2.60
CA LYS A 127 33.12 8.14 -2.12
C LYS A 127 33.05 6.62 -2.04
N GLN A 128 31.85 6.04 -2.03
CA GLN A 128 31.64 4.61 -1.78
C GLN A 128 30.78 3.91 -2.84
N ALA A 129 29.89 4.65 -3.51
CA ALA A 129 28.95 4.09 -4.47
C ALA A 129 28.75 5.03 -5.67
N GLN A 130 28.23 4.50 -6.77
CA GLN A 130 27.67 5.37 -7.80
C GLN A 130 26.41 6.06 -7.25
N VAL A 131 26.19 7.32 -7.61
CA VAL A 131 25.06 8.13 -7.13
C VAL A 131 24.21 8.53 -8.31
N LEU A 132 22.99 7.99 -8.40
CA LEU A 132 22.06 8.25 -9.49
C LEU A 132 20.99 9.26 -9.06
N VAL A 133 20.85 10.36 -9.79
CA VAL A 133 19.87 11.41 -9.51
C VAL A 133 18.55 11.14 -10.23
N VAL A 134 17.46 11.09 -9.47
CA VAL A 134 16.09 10.88 -9.93
C VAL A 134 15.18 11.95 -9.30
N ASP A 135 14.64 12.83 -10.14
CA ASP A 135 13.77 13.95 -9.82
C ASP A 135 12.61 14.05 -10.80
N THR A 136 11.40 13.83 -10.31
CA THR A 136 10.19 13.83 -11.13
C THR A 136 9.48 15.18 -11.08
N SER A 137 9.35 15.86 -12.23
CA SER A 137 8.67 17.17 -12.32
C SER A 137 7.38 17.09 -13.14
N CYS A 138 7.34 16.26 -14.18
CA CYS A 138 6.16 16.00 -15.01
C CYS A 138 5.80 14.50 -15.06
N MET A 139 4.67 14.16 -15.67
CA MET A 139 4.24 12.77 -15.83
C MET A 139 5.15 11.94 -16.75
N GLU A 140 5.76 12.54 -17.78
CA GLU A 140 6.66 11.80 -18.68
C GLU A 140 8.00 11.46 -18.02
N ASP A 141 8.46 12.25 -17.04
CA ASP A 141 9.63 11.90 -16.23
C ASP A 141 9.40 10.56 -15.53
N ALA A 142 8.22 10.34 -14.95
CA ALA A 142 7.90 9.08 -14.28
C ALA A 142 7.95 7.88 -15.23
N PHE A 143 7.44 8.02 -16.46
CA PHE A 143 7.54 6.96 -17.46
C PHE A 143 8.98 6.72 -17.89
N SER A 144 9.77 7.78 -18.03
CA SER A 144 11.20 7.68 -18.33
C SER A 144 11.97 7.00 -17.21
N HIS A 145 11.66 7.29 -15.95
CA HIS A 145 12.24 6.64 -14.77
C HIS A 145 11.87 5.16 -14.68
N ILE A 146 10.64 4.79 -15.00
CA ILE A 146 10.24 3.37 -15.08
C ILE A 146 11.10 2.63 -16.10
N ARG A 147 11.29 3.20 -17.30
CA ARG A 147 12.14 2.60 -18.34
C ARG A 147 13.61 2.56 -17.96
N LEU A 148 14.13 3.63 -17.36
CA LEU A 148 15.51 3.71 -16.87
C LEU A 148 15.78 2.59 -15.88
N MET A 149 14.91 2.40 -14.88
CA MET A 149 15.04 1.31 -13.90
C MET A 149 14.86 -0.06 -14.57
N GLY A 150 13.93 -0.18 -15.52
CA GLY A 150 13.76 -1.37 -16.36
C GLY A 150 15.05 -1.77 -17.09
N LYS A 151 15.76 -0.80 -17.68
CA LYS A 151 17.05 -1.02 -18.33
C LYS A 151 18.13 -1.40 -17.30
N LEU A 152 18.24 -0.62 -16.22
CA LEU A 152 19.25 -0.79 -15.17
C LEU A 152 19.21 -2.16 -14.49
N PHE A 153 18.01 -2.71 -14.25
CA PHE A 153 17.82 -3.98 -13.56
C PHE A 153 17.49 -5.17 -14.49
N HIS A 154 17.64 -5.02 -15.81
CA HIS A 154 17.26 -6.04 -16.80
C HIS A 154 15.79 -6.51 -16.66
N ARG A 155 14.89 -5.54 -16.48
CA ARG A 155 13.43 -5.70 -16.35
C ARG A 155 12.67 -4.84 -17.37
N ALA A 156 13.24 -4.65 -18.57
CA ALA A 156 12.68 -3.78 -19.61
C ALA A 156 11.25 -4.18 -20.01
N GLU A 157 10.94 -5.47 -20.14
CA GLU A 157 9.59 -5.95 -20.46
C GLU A 157 8.57 -5.57 -19.38
N ALA A 158 8.90 -5.80 -18.10
CA ALA A 158 8.05 -5.42 -16.98
C ALA A 158 7.85 -3.90 -16.90
N ALA A 159 8.90 -3.12 -17.15
CA ALA A 159 8.84 -1.66 -17.19
C ALA A 159 7.96 -1.15 -18.34
N GLU A 160 8.13 -1.64 -19.56
CA GLU A 160 7.29 -1.23 -20.69
C GLU A 160 5.83 -1.63 -20.50
N LYS A 161 5.56 -2.81 -19.94
CA LYS A 161 4.20 -3.20 -19.58
C LYS A 161 3.58 -2.21 -18.59
N LEU A 162 4.33 -1.82 -17.55
CA LEU A 162 3.85 -0.88 -16.53
C LEU A 162 3.57 0.51 -17.13
N VAL A 163 4.42 1.00 -18.04
CA VAL A 163 4.17 2.26 -18.76
C VAL A 163 2.95 2.14 -19.67
N ALA A 164 2.82 1.04 -20.41
CA ALA A 164 1.69 0.80 -21.30
C ALA A 164 0.37 0.76 -20.54
N ASP A 165 0.30 0.06 -19.41
CA ASP A 165 -0.89 -0.02 -18.55
C ASP A 165 -1.33 1.38 -18.08
N ASN A 166 -0.38 2.25 -17.70
CA ASN A 166 -0.67 3.63 -17.29
C ASN A 166 -1.15 4.48 -18.47
N LYS A 167 -0.48 4.40 -19.63
CA LYS A 167 -0.87 5.17 -20.82
C LYS A 167 -2.23 4.73 -21.38
N GLU A 168 -2.57 3.44 -21.30
CA GLU A 168 -3.90 2.91 -21.65
C GLU A 168 -4.99 3.55 -20.79
N LEU A 169 -4.80 3.62 -19.47
CA LEU A 169 -5.75 4.27 -18.55
C LEU A 169 -5.86 5.77 -18.83
N LEU A 170 -4.75 6.48 -19.07
CA LEU A 170 -4.79 7.90 -19.40
C LEU A 170 -5.55 8.17 -20.71
N SER A 171 -5.35 7.33 -21.74
CA SER A 171 -6.09 7.42 -23.00
C SER A 171 -7.58 7.18 -22.79
N LEU A 172 -7.96 6.15 -22.03
CA LEU A 172 -9.35 5.86 -21.72
C LEU A 172 -10.03 7.03 -21.00
N ILE A 173 -9.34 7.63 -20.04
CA ILE A 173 -9.86 8.78 -19.30
C ILE A 173 -9.99 10.00 -20.20
N ALA A 174 -9.05 10.24 -21.11
CA ALA A 174 -9.17 11.29 -22.11
C ALA A 174 -10.40 11.10 -23.01
N ASP A 175 -10.67 9.88 -23.47
CA ASP A 175 -11.86 9.55 -24.28
C ASP A 175 -13.17 9.78 -23.50
N LYS A 176 -13.21 9.41 -22.21
CA LYS A 176 -14.36 9.69 -21.35
C LYS A 176 -14.56 11.19 -21.13
N ILE A 177 -13.50 11.95 -20.88
CA ILE A 177 -13.56 13.40 -20.68
C ILE A 177 -13.99 14.12 -21.97
N ALA A 178 -13.62 13.62 -23.15
CA ALA A 178 -14.02 14.20 -24.43
C ALA A 178 -15.55 14.21 -24.62
N LYS A 179 -16.28 13.28 -23.97
CA LYS A 179 -17.75 13.25 -23.95
C LYS A 179 -18.37 14.26 -22.97
N ILE A 180 -17.58 14.84 -22.06
CA ILE A 180 -18.05 15.79 -21.04
C ILE A 180 -18.00 17.21 -21.62
N PRO A 181 -19.13 17.96 -21.64
CA PRO A 181 -19.13 19.33 -22.13
C PRO A 181 -18.12 20.22 -21.36
N PRO A 182 -17.39 21.12 -22.04
CA PRO A 182 -16.45 22.03 -21.37
C PRO A 182 -17.07 22.83 -20.22
N ALA A 183 -18.36 23.21 -20.34
CA ALA A 183 -19.10 23.93 -19.31
C ALA A 183 -19.30 23.15 -18.00
N LYS A 184 -19.20 21.81 -18.04
CA LYS A 184 -19.28 20.97 -16.84
C LYS A 184 -17.91 20.77 -16.16
N ARG A 185 -16.81 21.24 -16.75
CA ARG A 185 -15.48 21.02 -16.18
C ARG A 185 -15.30 21.77 -14.86
N LYS A 186 -14.85 21.06 -13.83
CA LYS A 186 -14.77 21.59 -12.47
C LYS A 186 -13.40 22.23 -12.19
N ARG A 187 -13.40 23.31 -11.42
CA ARG A 187 -12.18 23.89 -10.82
C ARG A 187 -11.71 23.01 -9.67
N VAL A 188 -10.51 22.46 -9.79
CA VAL A 188 -9.96 21.44 -8.89
C VAL A 188 -8.67 21.96 -8.29
N MET A 189 -8.52 21.89 -6.98
CA MET A 189 -7.32 22.35 -6.28
C MET A 189 -6.75 21.26 -5.37
N ARG A 190 -5.45 21.01 -5.49
CA ARG A 190 -4.71 20.18 -4.53
C ARG A 190 -4.15 21.05 -3.40
N LEU A 191 -4.35 20.62 -2.15
CA LEU A 191 -3.73 21.23 -0.98
C LEU A 191 -2.45 20.49 -0.59
N MET A 192 -1.41 21.26 -0.28
CA MET A 192 -0.10 20.79 0.20
C MET A 192 0.38 21.50 1.48
N GLY A 193 -0.48 22.34 2.06
CA GLY A 193 -0.11 23.32 3.08
C GLY A 193 -0.31 22.84 4.52
N ARG A 194 0.56 23.30 5.43
CA ARG A 194 0.49 22.98 6.87
C ARG A 194 -0.20 24.06 7.73
N LYS A 195 0.22 25.31 7.59
CA LYS A 195 -0.27 26.47 8.39
C LYS A 195 -0.87 27.58 7.53
N LYS A 196 -0.78 27.43 6.22
CA LYS A 196 -1.30 28.33 5.18
C LYS A 196 -1.78 27.46 4.03
N ILE A 197 -2.73 27.96 3.24
CA ILE A 197 -3.14 27.28 2.01
C ILE A 197 -1.97 27.35 1.02
N MET A 198 -1.58 26.18 0.53
CA MET A 198 -0.52 26.00 -0.45
C MET A 198 -0.98 24.97 -1.48
N THR A 199 -0.52 25.13 -2.72
CA THR A 199 -0.91 24.29 -3.85
C THR A 199 0.30 24.01 -4.75
N PRO A 200 0.28 22.98 -5.62
CA PRO A 200 1.32 22.79 -6.63
C PRO A 200 1.38 23.95 -7.62
N GLY A 201 2.58 24.30 -8.10
CA GLY A 201 2.77 25.31 -9.15
C GLY A 201 2.28 24.83 -10.53
N ASN A 202 2.19 25.75 -11.48
CA ASN A 202 1.60 25.51 -12.81
C ASN A 202 2.26 24.36 -13.60
N ASP A 203 3.57 24.19 -13.39
CA ASP A 203 4.51 23.26 -14.03
C ASP A 203 4.64 21.90 -13.30
N SER A 204 3.83 21.67 -12.27
CA SER A 204 3.90 20.46 -11.47
C SER A 204 3.13 19.28 -12.08
N PHE A 205 3.67 18.07 -11.93
CA PHE A 205 2.97 16.83 -12.31
C PHE A 205 1.61 16.69 -11.64
N GLN A 206 1.39 17.24 -10.44
CA GLN A 206 0.07 17.18 -9.79
C GLN A 206 -0.98 18.01 -10.53
N ASN A 207 -0.59 19.16 -11.07
CA ASN A 207 -1.50 19.93 -11.93
C ASN A 207 -1.66 19.27 -13.31
N GLU A 208 -0.65 18.56 -13.82
CA GLU A 208 -0.83 17.70 -15.00
C GLU A 208 -1.85 16.58 -14.75
N MET A 209 -1.79 15.90 -13.60
CA MET A 209 -2.75 14.87 -13.22
C MET A 209 -4.17 15.44 -13.07
N ILE A 210 -4.33 16.66 -12.55
CA ILE A 210 -5.64 17.34 -12.50
C ILE A 210 -6.18 17.57 -13.91
N ARG A 211 -5.35 18.07 -14.83
CA ARG A 211 -5.75 18.30 -16.24
C ARG A 211 -6.09 16.99 -16.93
N ALA A 212 -5.29 15.95 -16.73
CA ALA A 212 -5.53 14.60 -17.27
C ALA A 212 -6.83 13.99 -16.74
N ALA A 213 -7.23 14.30 -15.50
CA ALA A 213 -8.53 13.93 -14.92
C ALA A 213 -9.69 14.82 -15.39
N GLY A 214 -9.44 15.79 -16.27
CA GLY A 214 -10.44 16.71 -16.82
C GLY A 214 -10.79 17.88 -15.90
N GLY A 215 -10.06 18.06 -14.81
CA GLY A 215 -10.19 19.21 -13.92
C GLY A 215 -9.44 20.45 -14.43
N LEU A 216 -9.85 21.61 -13.94
CA LEU A 216 -9.17 22.88 -14.18
C LEU A 216 -8.33 23.23 -12.93
N PRO A 217 -6.99 23.08 -12.94
CA PRO A 217 -6.15 23.46 -11.81
C PRO A 217 -6.04 24.99 -11.69
N PRO A 218 -5.63 25.53 -10.53
CA PRO A 218 -5.31 26.94 -10.41
C PRO A 218 -4.13 27.32 -11.32
N ASP A 219 -4.23 28.49 -11.95
CA ASP A 219 -3.13 29.15 -12.65
C ASP A 219 -2.91 30.53 -12.01
N PHE A 220 -1.85 30.63 -11.21
CA PHE A 220 -1.47 31.88 -10.53
C PHE A 220 -0.19 32.49 -11.12
N GLY A 221 0.25 32.04 -12.31
CA GLY A 221 1.49 32.47 -12.93
C GLY A 221 2.76 32.09 -12.17
N MET A 222 2.68 31.14 -11.23
CA MET A 222 3.81 30.68 -10.40
C MET A 222 4.11 29.20 -10.64
N GLY A 223 5.37 28.88 -10.91
CA GLY A 223 5.88 27.51 -10.99
C GLY A 223 6.47 27.00 -9.67
N GLY A 224 6.87 25.74 -9.66
CA GLY A 224 7.52 25.06 -8.55
C GLY A 224 6.67 23.99 -7.87
N GLN A 225 7.35 23.17 -7.06
CA GLN A 225 6.76 22.01 -6.38
C GLN A 225 5.65 22.38 -5.39
N ILE A 226 5.72 23.58 -4.81
CA ILE A 226 4.71 24.10 -3.88
C ILE A 226 4.74 25.64 -3.87
N ILE A 227 3.56 26.25 -3.98
CA ILE A 227 3.37 27.71 -3.96
C ILE A 227 2.41 28.10 -2.83
N SER A 228 2.62 29.28 -2.24
CA SER A 228 1.69 29.83 -1.24
C SER A 228 0.54 30.54 -1.94
N VAL A 229 -0.67 30.37 -1.43
CA VAL A 229 -1.89 30.95 -2.01
C VAL A 229 -2.44 32.02 -1.07
N THR A 230 -2.71 33.21 -1.59
CA THR A 230 -3.39 34.26 -0.83
C THR A 230 -4.89 33.98 -0.74
N GLN A 231 -5.56 34.62 0.22
CA GLN A 231 -7.01 34.45 0.36
C GLN A 231 -7.76 34.94 -0.89
N ASP A 232 -7.33 36.06 -1.48
CA ASP A 232 -7.95 36.59 -2.70
C ASP A 232 -7.74 35.66 -3.91
N GLN A 233 -6.57 35.05 -4.04
CA GLN A 233 -6.32 34.03 -5.07
C GLN A 233 -7.22 32.81 -4.88
N PHE A 234 -7.38 32.35 -3.64
CA PHE A 234 -8.20 31.19 -3.31
C PHE A 234 -9.70 31.45 -3.56
N VAL A 235 -10.21 32.59 -3.10
CA VAL A 235 -11.60 33.01 -3.32
C VAL A 235 -11.86 33.32 -4.78
N GLY A 236 -10.94 34.01 -5.46
CA GLY A 236 -11.04 34.33 -6.88
C GLY A 236 -11.04 33.09 -7.78
N PHE A 237 -10.23 32.08 -7.44
CA PHE A 237 -10.28 30.78 -8.11
C PHE A 237 -11.58 30.01 -7.80
N ASN A 238 -12.14 30.18 -6.59
CA ASN A 238 -13.36 29.53 -6.12
C ASN A 238 -13.38 28.01 -6.46
N PRO A 239 -12.51 27.19 -5.85
CA PRO A 239 -12.43 25.77 -6.17
C PRO A 239 -13.79 25.09 -5.93
N GLN A 240 -14.17 24.20 -6.84
CA GLN A 240 -15.39 23.37 -6.75
C GLN A 240 -15.09 21.99 -6.19
N PHE A 241 -13.84 21.55 -6.29
CA PHE A 241 -13.34 20.29 -5.75
C PHE A 241 -11.97 20.53 -5.12
N ILE A 242 -11.79 20.09 -3.88
CA ILE A 242 -10.51 20.18 -3.18
C ILE A 242 -10.05 18.77 -2.84
N TYR A 243 -8.77 18.48 -3.04
CA TYR A 243 -8.18 17.27 -2.49
C TYR A 243 -6.81 17.48 -1.88
N GLY A 244 -6.36 16.53 -1.07
CA GLY A 244 -5.01 16.48 -0.52
C GLY A 244 -4.68 15.09 0.00
N CYS A 245 -3.50 14.92 0.58
CA CYS A 245 -3.22 13.73 1.37
C CYS A 245 -3.63 13.95 2.82
N GLY A 246 -3.91 12.88 3.57
CA GLY A 246 -4.47 12.99 4.93
C GLY A 246 -3.69 13.90 5.90
N HIS A 247 -2.39 14.11 5.70
CA HIS A 247 -1.62 15.10 6.46
C HIS A 247 -1.99 16.55 6.11
N ASP A 248 -2.11 16.84 4.82
CA ASP A 248 -2.33 18.18 4.27
C ASP A 248 -3.77 18.64 4.50
N LEU A 249 -4.75 17.74 4.43
CA LEU A 249 -6.15 18.08 4.71
C LEU A 249 -6.43 18.32 6.18
N ASN A 250 -5.79 17.56 7.07
CA ASN A 250 -5.90 17.80 8.52
C ASN A 250 -5.29 19.16 8.91
N ALA A 251 -4.19 19.55 8.24
CA ALA A 251 -3.49 20.80 8.52
C ALA A 251 -4.16 22.01 7.83
N GLY A 252 -4.59 21.85 6.58
CA GLY A 252 -5.33 22.85 5.81
C GLY A 252 -6.78 23.00 6.25
N GLY A 253 -7.41 21.95 6.78
CA GLY A 253 -8.81 21.91 7.20
C GLY A 253 -9.15 22.98 8.23
N SER A 254 -8.27 23.21 9.21
CA SER A 254 -8.49 24.30 10.19
C SER A 254 -8.42 25.70 9.57
N VAL A 255 -7.70 25.86 8.45
CA VAL A 255 -7.64 27.13 7.71
C VAL A 255 -8.88 27.28 6.85
N LEU A 256 -9.36 26.21 6.21
CA LEU A 256 -10.58 26.20 5.41
C LEU A 256 -11.84 26.58 6.20
N GLN A 257 -11.84 26.40 7.52
CA GLN A 257 -12.95 26.80 8.39
C GLN A 257 -12.92 28.29 8.81
N GLN A 258 -11.85 29.02 8.49
CA GLN A 258 -11.73 30.44 8.84
C GLN A 258 -12.55 31.32 7.88
N ASP A 259 -12.97 32.48 8.38
CA ASP A 259 -13.70 33.46 7.57
C ASP A 259 -12.86 33.90 6.36
N GLY A 260 -13.51 33.93 5.20
CA GLY A 260 -12.87 34.21 3.91
C GLY A 260 -12.33 32.99 3.18
N TRP A 261 -11.95 31.91 3.86
CA TRP A 261 -11.56 30.64 3.23
C TRP A 261 -12.76 29.71 3.04
N LYS A 262 -13.72 29.75 3.97
CA LYS A 262 -14.93 28.89 3.94
C LYS A 262 -15.97 29.28 2.88
N SER A 263 -15.80 30.41 2.20
CA SER A 263 -16.77 30.97 1.25
C SER A 263 -16.77 30.30 -0.12
N VAL A 264 -15.77 29.47 -0.41
CA VAL A 264 -15.65 28.79 -1.71
C VAL A 264 -16.58 27.58 -1.81
N GLU A 265 -17.02 27.28 -3.03
CA GLU A 265 -18.03 26.27 -3.33
C GLU A 265 -17.65 24.89 -2.79
N ALA A 266 -16.40 24.45 -2.95
CA ALA A 266 -15.93 23.16 -2.45
C ALA A 266 -16.10 23.00 -0.93
N VAL A 267 -15.89 24.07 -0.15
CA VAL A 267 -16.03 24.01 1.32
C VAL A 267 -17.51 24.02 1.71
N GLN A 268 -18.32 24.85 1.05
CA GLN A 268 -19.76 24.94 1.32
C GLN A 268 -20.52 23.66 0.99
N LEU A 269 -20.15 22.98 -0.10
CA LEU A 269 -20.75 21.72 -0.52
C LEU A 269 -20.07 20.48 0.09
N GLY A 270 -19.04 20.66 0.92
CA GLY A 270 -18.29 19.54 1.52
C GLY A 270 -17.53 18.69 0.51
N ASN A 271 -17.17 19.24 -0.66
CA ASN A 271 -16.46 18.54 -1.74
C ASN A 271 -14.93 18.54 -1.51
N ILE A 272 -14.53 17.99 -0.37
CA ILE A 272 -13.14 17.91 0.11
C ILE A 272 -12.76 16.44 0.28
N HIS A 273 -11.80 15.97 -0.52
CA HIS A 273 -11.46 14.55 -0.63
C HIS A 273 -10.03 14.26 -0.21
N SER A 274 -9.81 13.17 0.53
CA SER A 274 -8.48 12.68 0.91
C SER A 274 -8.07 11.51 0.05
N PHE A 275 -6.85 11.56 -0.49
CA PHE A 275 -6.24 10.44 -1.20
C PHE A 275 -4.95 9.98 -0.50
N PRO A 276 -4.51 8.74 -0.77
CA PRO A 276 -3.21 8.26 -0.34
C PRO A 276 -2.04 9.15 -0.79
N CYS A 277 -1.04 9.31 0.07
CA CYS A 277 0.11 10.19 -0.16
C CYS A 277 1.01 9.67 -1.28
N ASP A 278 1.20 8.36 -1.36
CA ASP A 278 1.89 7.65 -2.45
C ASP A 278 1.28 7.93 -3.83
N LEU A 279 -0.04 8.11 -3.94
CA LEU A 279 -0.71 8.42 -5.21
C LEU A 279 -0.69 9.92 -5.58
N THR A 280 -0.53 10.82 -4.60
CA THR A 280 -0.70 12.27 -4.81
C THR A 280 0.60 13.07 -4.70
N CYS A 281 1.56 12.59 -3.91
CA CYS A 281 2.84 13.24 -3.66
C CYS A 281 3.97 12.67 -4.52
N ARG A 282 3.70 11.65 -5.34
CA ARG A 282 4.69 10.97 -6.18
C ARG A 282 4.09 10.75 -7.58
N ALA A 283 4.91 10.91 -8.60
CA ALA A 283 4.62 10.43 -9.95
C ALA A 283 5.50 9.20 -10.18
N SER A 284 4.86 8.03 -10.32
CA SER A 284 5.50 6.72 -10.21
C SER A 284 4.66 5.67 -10.97
N THR A 285 4.50 4.47 -10.40
CA THR A 285 3.90 3.28 -11.03
C THR A 285 2.37 3.36 -11.22
N HIS A 286 1.66 4.26 -10.51
CA HIS A 286 0.19 4.29 -10.45
C HIS A 286 -0.44 5.59 -10.96
N LEU A 287 0.22 6.32 -11.87
CA LEU A 287 -0.26 7.59 -12.43
C LEU A 287 -1.64 7.50 -13.10
N GLY A 288 -1.80 6.62 -14.09
CA GLY A 288 -3.06 6.44 -14.80
C GLY A 288 -4.19 5.96 -13.89
N TYR A 289 -3.83 5.13 -12.90
CA TYR A 289 -4.76 4.68 -11.86
C TYR A 289 -5.27 5.84 -11.00
N PHE A 290 -4.38 6.69 -10.47
CA PHE A 290 -4.79 7.85 -9.70
C PHE A 290 -5.62 8.84 -10.52
N VAL A 291 -5.20 9.14 -11.76
CA VAL A 291 -5.96 10.02 -12.66
C VAL A 291 -7.37 9.47 -12.92
N SER A 292 -7.51 8.15 -13.11
CA SER A 292 -8.82 7.53 -13.30
C SER A 292 -9.73 7.65 -12.08
N TRP A 293 -9.18 7.51 -10.88
CA TRP A 293 -9.92 7.64 -9.63
C TRP A 293 -10.31 9.10 -9.37
N LEU A 294 -9.38 10.03 -9.60
CA LEU A 294 -9.66 11.46 -9.49
C LEU A 294 -10.77 11.88 -10.46
N ALA A 295 -10.70 11.44 -11.72
CA ALA A 295 -11.70 11.77 -12.73
C ALA A 295 -13.11 11.26 -12.35
N SER A 296 -13.22 10.04 -11.84
CA SER A 296 -14.52 9.49 -11.45
C SER A 296 -15.16 10.19 -10.24
N LEU A 297 -14.35 10.74 -9.33
CA LEU A 297 -14.85 11.57 -8.22
C LEU A 297 -15.19 12.99 -8.64
N ILE A 298 -14.50 13.55 -9.64
CA ILE A 298 -14.85 14.86 -10.19
C ILE A 298 -16.18 14.74 -10.96
N TYR A 299 -16.40 13.65 -11.71
CA TYR A 299 -17.55 13.46 -12.60
C TYR A 299 -18.34 12.17 -12.35
N PRO A 300 -18.89 11.93 -11.13
CA PRO A 300 -19.52 10.66 -10.78
C PRO A 300 -20.75 10.36 -11.64
N GLU A 301 -21.58 11.36 -11.93
CA GLU A 301 -22.77 11.20 -12.79
C GLU A 301 -22.41 10.81 -14.22
N GLU A 302 -21.38 11.44 -14.80
CA GLU A 302 -20.96 11.15 -16.17
C GLU A 302 -20.29 9.78 -16.29
N PHE A 303 -19.55 9.35 -15.24
CA PHE A 303 -18.88 8.05 -15.20
C PHE A 303 -19.82 6.90 -14.84
N GLY A 304 -20.91 7.17 -14.12
CA GLY A 304 -21.97 6.19 -13.83
C GLY A 304 -22.98 6.00 -14.97
N ASN A 305 -22.99 6.87 -15.98
CA ASN A 305 -23.93 6.78 -17.09
C ASN A 305 -23.43 5.82 -18.17
N VAL A 306 -24.20 4.74 -18.41
CA VAL A 306 -23.92 3.73 -19.44
C VAL A 306 -23.73 4.33 -20.84
N VAL A 307 -24.45 5.41 -21.18
CA VAL A 307 -24.33 6.07 -22.49
C VAL A 307 -22.92 6.66 -22.71
N ASN A 308 -22.23 7.01 -21.63
CA ASN A 308 -20.89 7.58 -21.67
C ASN A 308 -19.79 6.51 -21.65
N GLU A 309 -20.13 5.22 -21.53
CA GLU A 309 -19.13 4.13 -21.63
C GLU A 309 -18.45 4.12 -23.00
N VAL A 310 -17.15 3.88 -23.00
CA VAL A 310 -16.30 3.83 -24.20
C VAL A 310 -16.04 2.39 -24.61
N LEU A 311 -15.93 1.49 -23.64
CA LEU A 311 -15.61 0.09 -23.82
C LEU A 311 -16.84 -0.78 -23.56
N PRO A 312 -17.06 -1.84 -24.34
CA PRO A 312 -18.17 -2.76 -24.11
C PRO A 312 -17.93 -3.58 -22.84
N ARG A 313 -18.99 -3.81 -22.09
CA ARG A 313 -18.95 -4.68 -20.90
C ARG A 313 -18.77 -6.13 -21.30
N LYS A 314 -17.65 -6.74 -20.88
CA LYS A 314 -17.33 -8.15 -21.18
C LYS A 314 -16.20 -8.68 -20.32
N ILE A 315 -16.09 -10.00 -20.20
CA ILE A 315 -14.86 -10.65 -19.73
C ILE A 315 -13.78 -10.48 -20.80
N VAL A 316 -12.60 -10.01 -20.39
CA VAL A 316 -11.43 -9.80 -21.27
C VAL A 316 -10.29 -10.77 -20.95
N GLN A 317 -10.25 -11.34 -19.75
CA GLN A 317 -9.23 -12.28 -19.34
C GLN A 317 -9.78 -13.25 -18.30
N LYS A 318 -9.28 -14.48 -18.29
CA LYS A 318 -9.47 -15.44 -17.21
C LYS A 318 -8.11 -15.99 -16.77
N ARG A 319 -7.92 -16.13 -15.46
CA ARG A 319 -6.78 -16.81 -14.83
C ARG A 319 -7.32 -17.95 -13.98
N GLU A 320 -6.85 -19.17 -14.22
CA GLU A 320 -7.25 -20.33 -13.44
C GLU A 320 -6.65 -20.31 -12.03
N LEU A 321 -7.36 -20.90 -11.08
CA LEU A 321 -6.93 -21.12 -9.70
C LEU A 321 -7.01 -22.61 -9.38
N ALA A 322 -5.93 -23.15 -8.83
CA ALA A 322 -5.89 -24.54 -8.41
C ALA A 322 -6.68 -24.74 -7.11
N VAL A 323 -7.87 -25.36 -7.22
CA VAL A 323 -8.67 -25.82 -6.09
C VAL A 323 -9.01 -27.28 -6.33
N ASP A 324 -8.27 -28.17 -5.69
CA ASP A 324 -8.41 -29.62 -5.83
C ASP A 324 -9.46 -30.15 -4.85
N LEU A 325 -10.73 -30.07 -5.26
CA LEU A 325 -11.92 -30.60 -4.59
C LEU A 325 -12.85 -31.21 -5.65
N ASP A 326 -13.37 -32.42 -5.41
CA ASP A 326 -14.18 -33.20 -6.36
C ASP A 326 -15.45 -32.49 -6.86
N PHE A 327 -16.01 -31.62 -6.03
CA PHE A 327 -17.20 -30.84 -6.36
C PHE A 327 -16.93 -29.51 -7.07
N VAL A 328 -15.65 -29.10 -7.20
CA VAL A 328 -15.27 -27.88 -7.91
C VAL A 328 -15.03 -28.23 -9.37
N LYS A 329 -15.83 -27.64 -10.26
CA LYS A 329 -15.71 -27.81 -11.71
C LYS A 329 -14.59 -26.94 -12.27
N GLU A 330 -14.62 -25.65 -11.93
CA GLU A 330 -13.59 -24.69 -12.29
C GLU A 330 -13.51 -23.60 -11.21
N ALA A 331 -12.30 -23.11 -10.96
CA ALA A 331 -12.06 -21.96 -10.10
C ALA A 331 -11.10 -21.01 -10.82
N GLY A 332 -11.36 -19.71 -10.75
CA GLY A 332 -10.52 -18.73 -11.42
C GLY A 332 -10.88 -17.29 -11.11
N ILE A 333 -10.04 -16.38 -11.59
CA ILE A 333 -10.28 -14.94 -11.56
C ILE A 333 -10.60 -14.49 -12.98
N ALA A 334 -11.81 -13.96 -13.17
CA ALA A 334 -12.22 -13.35 -14.42
C ALA A 334 -12.04 -11.83 -14.33
N THR A 335 -11.27 -11.25 -15.27
CA THR A 335 -11.18 -9.81 -15.45
C THR A 335 -12.26 -9.38 -16.43
N SER A 336 -13.16 -8.50 -15.99
CA SER A 336 -14.23 -7.94 -16.81
C SER A 336 -14.11 -6.42 -16.92
N ILE A 337 -14.51 -5.87 -18.06
CA ILE A 337 -14.72 -4.44 -18.20
C ILE A 337 -16.14 -4.12 -17.76
N VAL A 338 -16.27 -3.25 -16.76
CA VAL A 338 -17.55 -2.73 -16.26
C VAL A 338 -17.36 -1.25 -15.94
N ARG A 339 -18.25 -0.39 -16.45
CA ARG A 339 -18.11 1.08 -16.38
C ARG A 339 -16.75 1.56 -16.93
N ASP A 340 -16.29 0.92 -18.01
CA ASP A 340 -14.97 1.06 -18.64
C ASP A 340 -13.75 0.58 -17.85
N PHE A 341 -13.91 0.24 -16.57
CA PHE A 341 -12.77 -0.15 -15.73
C PHE A 341 -12.61 -1.67 -15.66
N LYS A 342 -11.35 -2.11 -15.53
CA LYS A 342 -11.01 -3.51 -15.27
C LYS A 342 -11.43 -3.88 -13.84
N ASN A 343 -12.47 -4.69 -13.73
CA ASN A 343 -12.95 -5.32 -12.50
C ASN A 343 -12.47 -6.78 -12.49
N ARG A 344 -12.35 -7.38 -11.30
CA ARG A 344 -11.88 -8.78 -11.18
C ARG A 344 -12.81 -9.58 -10.29
N SER A 345 -13.22 -10.76 -10.73
CA SER A 345 -14.14 -11.60 -9.98
C SER A 345 -13.55 -12.97 -9.76
N LEU A 346 -13.39 -13.36 -8.50
CA LEU A 346 -13.21 -14.77 -8.15
C LEU A 346 -14.52 -15.50 -8.47
N ILE A 347 -14.41 -16.59 -9.21
CA ILE A 347 -15.52 -17.46 -9.60
C ILE A 347 -15.12 -18.89 -9.27
N VAL A 348 -15.98 -19.59 -8.52
CA VAL A 348 -15.85 -21.02 -8.24
C VAL A 348 -17.16 -21.67 -8.66
N ASP A 349 -17.12 -22.41 -9.77
CA ASP A 349 -18.24 -23.16 -10.31
C ASP A 349 -18.21 -24.59 -9.79
N PHE A 350 -19.39 -25.13 -9.47
CA PHE A 350 -19.52 -26.48 -8.95
C PHE A 350 -19.98 -27.48 -10.01
N THR A 351 -19.62 -28.75 -9.83
CA THR A 351 -20.06 -29.86 -10.69
C THR A 351 -21.55 -30.18 -10.48
N SER A 352 -22.08 -29.88 -9.30
CA SER A 352 -23.50 -29.94 -8.96
C SER A 352 -23.85 -28.85 -7.95
N PRO A 353 -25.13 -28.39 -7.89
CA PRO A 353 -25.54 -27.35 -6.96
C PRO A 353 -25.26 -27.70 -5.49
N ARG A 354 -24.99 -26.67 -4.68
CA ARG A 354 -24.55 -26.75 -3.29
C ARG A 354 -25.48 -25.96 -2.37
N THR A 355 -25.53 -26.38 -1.11
CA THR A 355 -25.98 -25.52 -0.02
C THR A 355 -24.80 -24.69 0.48
N VAL A 356 -25.05 -23.41 0.71
CA VAL A 356 -24.06 -22.47 1.24
C VAL A 356 -24.68 -21.65 2.36
N VAL A 357 -23.85 -21.17 3.28
CA VAL A 357 -24.23 -20.09 4.21
C VAL A 357 -23.35 -18.89 3.92
N SER A 358 -23.98 -17.75 3.64
CA SER A 358 -23.35 -16.46 3.41
C SER A 358 -23.75 -15.49 4.51
N THR A 359 -22.82 -14.68 5.02
CA THR A 359 -23.18 -13.56 5.91
C THR A 359 -23.96 -12.47 5.19
N LEU A 360 -23.84 -12.41 3.85
CA LEU A 360 -24.51 -11.43 3.01
C LEU A 360 -25.93 -11.85 2.61
N ASP A 361 -26.16 -13.14 2.40
CA ASP A 361 -27.43 -13.68 1.84
C ASP A 361 -28.15 -14.69 2.75
N GLY A 362 -27.56 -15.03 3.90
CA GLY A 362 -28.02 -16.15 4.73
C GLY A 362 -27.75 -17.52 4.10
N GLN A 363 -28.49 -18.53 4.54
CA GLN A 363 -28.41 -19.88 3.95
C GLN A 363 -29.18 -19.93 2.62
N ARG A 364 -28.55 -20.52 1.60
CA ARG A 364 -29.17 -20.74 0.29
C ARG A 364 -28.85 -22.14 -0.23
N ASP A 365 -29.84 -22.73 -0.86
CA ASP A 365 -29.72 -24.00 -1.58
C ASP A 365 -29.65 -23.77 -3.09
N ASN A 366 -29.32 -24.83 -3.83
CA ASN A 366 -29.26 -24.82 -5.29
C ASN A 366 -28.26 -23.79 -5.88
N ILE A 367 -27.13 -23.57 -5.21
CA ILE A 367 -26.09 -22.65 -5.65
C ILE A 367 -25.10 -23.39 -6.55
N ALA A 368 -24.99 -22.96 -7.81
CA ALA A 368 -24.05 -23.48 -8.80
C ALA A 368 -22.70 -22.76 -8.78
N THR A 369 -22.66 -21.53 -8.27
CA THR A 369 -21.45 -20.70 -8.27
C THR A 369 -21.34 -19.89 -6.99
N VAL A 370 -20.13 -19.84 -6.41
CA VAL A 370 -19.77 -18.82 -5.42
C VAL A 370 -18.70 -17.90 -5.98
N GLY A 371 -18.65 -16.66 -5.50
CA GLY A 371 -17.65 -15.71 -5.97
C GLY A 371 -17.40 -14.54 -5.04
N ASN A 372 -16.39 -13.76 -5.38
CA ASN A 372 -16.07 -12.50 -4.73
C ASN A 372 -15.69 -11.49 -5.81
N HIS A 373 -16.43 -10.39 -5.92
CA HIS A 373 -16.25 -9.38 -6.96
C HIS A 373 -15.46 -8.17 -6.44
N TYR A 374 -14.31 -7.91 -7.03
CA TYR A 374 -13.51 -6.70 -6.81
C TYR A 374 -13.92 -5.58 -7.76
N SER A 375 -14.24 -4.42 -7.18
CA SER A 375 -14.38 -3.16 -7.91
C SER A 375 -13.18 -2.24 -7.65
N PRO A 376 -12.56 -1.65 -8.69
CA PRO A 376 -11.45 -0.72 -8.52
C PRO A 376 -11.92 0.65 -8.00
N PRO A 377 -11.04 1.50 -7.45
CA PRO A 377 -11.45 2.77 -6.85
C PRO A 377 -12.26 3.72 -7.72
N PRO A 378 -12.03 3.82 -9.05
CA PRO A 378 -12.89 4.62 -9.90
C PRO A 378 -14.37 4.24 -9.80
N CYS A 379 -14.67 2.98 -9.47
CA CYS A 379 -16.03 2.46 -9.29
C CYS A 379 -16.57 2.63 -7.86
N TRP A 380 -15.74 2.89 -6.85
CA TRP A 380 -16.19 2.86 -5.44
C TRP A 380 -17.32 3.84 -5.17
N ALA A 381 -17.13 5.13 -5.47
CA ALA A 381 -18.18 6.14 -5.25
C ALA A 381 -19.45 5.85 -6.06
N LEU A 382 -19.29 5.32 -7.27
CA LEU A 382 -20.40 4.96 -8.16
C LEU A 382 -21.21 3.76 -7.62
N ASN A 383 -20.56 2.84 -6.91
CA ASN A 383 -21.22 1.68 -6.31
C ASN A 383 -22.02 2.07 -5.06
N HIS A 384 -21.50 3.02 -4.28
CA HIS A 384 -22.21 3.52 -3.08
C HIS A 384 -23.55 4.17 -3.42
N SER A 385 -23.68 4.76 -4.62
CA SER A 385 -24.93 5.38 -5.06
C SER A 385 -25.97 4.41 -5.64
N SER A 386 -25.57 3.19 -6.05
CA SER A 386 -26.44 2.20 -6.71
C SER A 386 -26.87 1.04 -5.79
N GLY A 387 -26.14 0.81 -4.69
CA GLY A 387 -26.48 -0.24 -3.72
C GLY A 387 -26.23 -1.67 -4.22
N LEU A 388 -26.33 -2.64 -3.30
CA LEU A 388 -25.88 -4.03 -3.55
C LEU A 388 -26.69 -4.76 -4.64
N LYS A 389 -28.00 -4.52 -4.71
CA LYS A 389 -28.87 -5.19 -5.68
C LYS A 389 -28.53 -4.76 -7.10
N GLU A 390 -28.43 -3.46 -7.35
CA GLU A 390 -28.09 -2.94 -8.69
C GLU A 390 -26.69 -3.39 -9.10
N LEU A 391 -25.73 -3.40 -8.17
CA LEU A 391 -24.40 -3.94 -8.43
C LEU A 391 -24.44 -5.42 -8.84
N ARG A 392 -25.26 -6.26 -8.19
CA ARG A 392 -25.45 -7.66 -8.59
C ARG A 392 -26.07 -7.80 -9.98
N ASP A 393 -27.14 -7.04 -10.23
CA ASP A 393 -27.87 -7.05 -11.49
C ASP A 393 -26.99 -6.55 -12.65
N GLU A 394 -26.01 -5.70 -12.36
CA GLU A 394 -24.99 -5.23 -13.31
C GLU A 394 -23.87 -6.26 -13.57
N ILE A 395 -23.33 -6.85 -12.51
CA ILE A 395 -22.11 -7.67 -12.60
C ILE A 395 -22.39 -9.10 -13.06
N LEU A 396 -23.40 -9.76 -12.50
CA LEU A 396 -23.62 -11.18 -12.74
C LEU A 396 -23.89 -11.51 -14.22
N PRO A 397 -24.68 -10.72 -14.99
CA PRO A 397 -24.86 -10.96 -16.41
C PRO A 397 -23.55 -10.86 -17.21
N VAL A 398 -22.66 -9.90 -16.87
CA VAL A 398 -21.34 -9.77 -17.52
C VAL A 398 -20.48 -11.02 -17.26
N LEU A 399 -20.64 -11.65 -16.10
CA LEU A 399 -19.96 -12.90 -15.76
C LEU A 399 -20.64 -14.15 -16.31
N GLY A 400 -21.81 -14.01 -16.96
CA GLY A 400 -22.64 -15.14 -17.40
C GLY A 400 -23.22 -15.95 -16.23
N LYS A 401 -23.55 -15.28 -15.12
CA LYS A 401 -24.06 -15.89 -13.89
C LYS A 401 -25.48 -15.39 -13.58
N ASP A 402 -26.27 -16.23 -12.91
CA ASP A 402 -27.64 -15.94 -12.49
C ASP A 402 -27.68 -15.70 -10.97
N SER A 403 -28.33 -14.62 -10.53
CA SER A 403 -28.44 -14.23 -9.12
C SER A 403 -29.15 -15.27 -8.26
N LYS A 404 -30.03 -16.09 -8.84
CA LYS A 404 -30.76 -17.16 -8.13
C LYS A 404 -29.90 -18.38 -7.83
N THR A 405 -28.90 -18.65 -8.67
CA THR A 405 -28.02 -19.83 -8.54
C THR A 405 -26.58 -19.45 -8.17
N SER A 406 -26.33 -18.17 -7.88
CA SER A 406 -25.01 -17.67 -7.51
C SER A 406 -25.03 -16.95 -6.17
N ALA A 407 -23.98 -17.12 -5.37
CA ALA A 407 -23.74 -16.37 -4.14
C ALA A 407 -22.41 -15.62 -4.24
N PHE A 408 -22.46 -14.28 -4.31
CA PHE A 408 -21.29 -13.44 -4.51
C PHE A 408 -21.10 -12.48 -3.34
N LEU A 409 -19.86 -12.40 -2.87
CA LEU A 409 -19.35 -11.31 -2.04
C LEU A 409 -18.83 -10.17 -2.93
N PHE A 410 -18.62 -8.99 -2.34
CA PHE A 410 -18.14 -7.80 -3.04
C PHE A 410 -17.04 -7.15 -2.22
N THR A 411 -15.98 -6.67 -2.89
CA THR A 411 -14.81 -6.14 -2.21
C THR A 411 -14.12 -4.98 -2.91
N GLY A 412 -13.46 -4.14 -2.11
CA GLY A 412 -12.48 -3.15 -2.57
C GLY A 412 -11.03 -3.63 -2.47
N ALA A 413 -10.76 -4.83 -1.94
CA ALA A 413 -9.43 -5.42 -1.92
C ALA A 413 -9.12 -6.07 -3.28
N ASP A 414 -7.93 -5.82 -3.84
CA ASP A 414 -7.60 -6.25 -5.20
C ASP A 414 -7.50 -7.78 -5.25
N MET A 415 -8.18 -8.38 -6.23
CA MET A 415 -8.19 -9.83 -6.44
C MET A 415 -6.82 -10.38 -6.87
N ASP A 416 -5.90 -9.54 -7.35
CA ASP A 416 -4.50 -9.95 -7.57
C ASP A 416 -3.79 -10.30 -6.25
N ASN A 417 -4.29 -9.80 -5.11
CA ASN A 417 -3.80 -10.07 -3.76
C ASN A 417 -4.55 -11.18 -3.02
N LEU A 418 -5.40 -11.95 -3.73
CA LEU A 418 -6.11 -13.11 -3.16
C LEU A 418 -5.13 -14.08 -2.48
N ALA A 419 -5.42 -14.45 -1.23
CA ALA A 419 -4.76 -15.55 -0.54
C ALA A 419 -5.57 -16.83 -0.74
N VAL A 420 -4.88 -17.91 -1.11
CA VAL A 420 -5.47 -19.24 -1.30
C VAL A 420 -4.77 -20.18 -0.32
N VAL A 421 -5.44 -20.49 0.78
CA VAL A 421 -4.88 -21.29 1.86
C VAL A 421 -5.57 -22.65 1.90
N LYS A 422 -4.78 -23.72 2.05
CA LYS A 422 -5.27 -25.10 2.18
C LYS A 422 -4.80 -25.68 3.50
N GLU A 423 -5.74 -26.15 4.31
CA GLU A 423 -5.47 -26.90 5.54
C GLU A 423 -6.02 -28.32 5.40
N THR A 424 -5.30 -29.30 5.95
CA THR A 424 -5.68 -30.72 5.86
C THR A 424 -5.48 -31.45 7.19
N PHE A 425 -6.35 -32.42 7.45
CA PHE A 425 -6.18 -33.38 8.53
C PHE A 425 -6.82 -34.70 8.18
N LYS A 426 -6.01 -35.75 7.98
CA LYS A 426 -6.46 -37.02 7.40
C LYS A 426 -7.23 -36.73 6.10
N ASP A 427 -8.47 -37.20 6.00
CA ASP A 427 -9.31 -36.99 4.82
C ASP A 427 -10.01 -35.62 4.81
N MET A 428 -9.94 -34.81 5.88
CA MET A 428 -10.54 -33.46 5.91
C MET A 428 -9.65 -32.46 5.19
N THR A 429 -10.23 -31.69 4.28
CA THR A 429 -9.57 -30.60 3.55
C THR A 429 -10.45 -29.36 3.58
N VAL A 430 -9.86 -28.21 3.91
CA VAL A 430 -10.50 -26.90 3.86
C VAL A 430 -9.64 -25.96 3.03
N TYR A 431 -10.22 -25.38 1.97
CA TYR A 431 -9.66 -24.24 1.27
C TYR A 431 -10.28 -22.95 1.80
N GLY A 432 -9.47 -21.91 1.94
CA GLY A 432 -9.91 -20.54 2.18
C GLY A 432 -9.41 -19.62 1.08
N LEU A 433 -10.35 -18.93 0.45
CA LEU A 433 -10.10 -17.91 -0.57
C LEU A 433 -10.37 -16.55 0.06
N VAL A 434 -9.31 -15.82 0.39
CA VAL A 434 -9.37 -14.67 1.28
C VAL A 434 -8.85 -13.40 0.60
N THR A 435 -9.66 -12.35 0.63
CA THR A 435 -9.22 -10.98 0.31
C THR A 435 -9.32 -10.14 1.58
N ALA A 436 -8.34 -9.29 1.85
CA ALA A 436 -8.33 -8.47 3.06
C ALA A 436 -7.63 -7.13 2.83
N GLY A 437 -8.17 -6.07 3.41
CA GLY A 437 -7.58 -4.74 3.44
C GLY A 437 -8.00 -4.00 4.70
N VAL A 438 -7.04 -3.37 5.38
CA VAL A 438 -7.22 -2.82 6.74
C VAL A 438 -6.79 -1.37 6.91
N ARG A 439 -6.26 -0.73 5.85
CA ARG A 439 -5.85 0.67 5.90
C ARG A 439 -7.07 1.58 5.71
N GLY A 440 -7.40 2.36 6.74
CA GLY A 440 -8.41 3.43 6.69
C GLY A 440 -9.85 2.99 6.96
N ASN A 441 -10.11 1.69 7.14
CA ASN A 441 -11.44 1.10 7.32
C ASN A 441 -11.54 0.07 8.45
N ALA A 442 -10.42 -0.26 9.12
CA ALA A 442 -10.42 -1.25 10.20
C ALA A 442 -11.19 -0.74 11.42
N VAL A 443 -11.97 -1.60 12.06
CA VAL A 443 -12.87 -1.25 13.16
C VAL A 443 -12.67 -2.12 14.38
N ARG A 444 -12.81 -1.51 15.56
CA ARG A 444 -13.18 -2.19 16.80
C ARG A 444 -14.70 -2.17 16.89
N MET A 445 -15.37 -3.19 16.36
CA MET A 445 -16.83 -3.21 16.20
C MET A 445 -17.61 -2.92 17.50
N ALA A 446 -17.07 -3.30 18.66
CA ALA A 446 -17.70 -3.06 19.96
C ALA A 446 -17.49 -1.64 20.54
N LYS A 447 -16.74 -0.75 19.86
CA LYS A 447 -16.43 0.61 20.33
C LYS A 447 -16.62 1.69 19.25
N ASP A 448 -16.33 1.37 18.01
CA ASP A 448 -16.40 2.32 16.90
C ASP A 448 -17.82 2.47 16.36
N VAL A 449 -18.09 3.59 15.71
CA VAL A 449 -19.39 3.88 15.11
C VAL A 449 -19.44 3.30 13.69
N GLY A 450 -20.48 2.52 13.40
CA GLY A 450 -20.74 2.00 12.06
C GLY A 450 -21.34 3.08 11.15
N ASN A 451 -20.59 3.51 10.14
CA ASN A 451 -20.99 4.58 9.20
C ASN A 451 -21.22 4.09 7.76
N TYR A 452 -21.09 2.78 7.50
CA TYR A 452 -21.10 2.22 6.14
C TYR A 452 -22.24 1.20 5.96
N TYR A 453 -22.85 1.20 4.78
CA TYR A 453 -23.79 0.19 4.30
C TYR A 453 -23.16 -0.47 3.05
N GLU A 454 -22.67 -1.71 3.25
CA GLU A 454 -21.85 -2.65 2.42
C GLU A 454 -21.45 -2.30 0.97
N PRO A 455 -20.15 -2.48 0.59
CA PRO A 455 -19.49 -3.81 0.44
C PRO A 455 -18.18 -4.08 1.22
N GLY A 456 -17.77 -5.35 1.26
CA GLY A 456 -16.85 -6.00 2.20
C GLY A 456 -15.34 -5.89 1.96
N THR A 457 -14.52 -5.64 2.99
CA THR A 457 -13.05 -5.57 2.79
C THR A 457 -12.31 -6.84 3.18
N ILE A 458 -12.68 -7.49 4.30
CA ILE A 458 -12.20 -8.84 4.60
C ILE A 458 -13.28 -9.83 4.20
N ASN A 459 -13.09 -10.46 3.03
CA ASN A 459 -14.00 -11.47 2.51
C ASN A 459 -13.31 -12.83 2.51
N MET A 460 -14.02 -13.86 2.98
CA MET A 460 -13.49 -15.22 3.09
C MET A 460 -14.48 -16.24 2.53
N ILE A 461 -14.06 -17.05 1.56
CA ILE A 461 -14.86 -18.17 1.06
C ILE A 461 -14.18 -19.47 1.49
N PHE A 462 -14.88 -20.27 2.29
CA PHE A 462 -14.41 -21.58 2.75
C PHE A 462 -15.06 -22.71 1.95
N LEU A 463 -14.23 -23.57 1.37
CA LEU A 463 -14.65 -24.77 0.64
C LEU A 463 -14.15 -25.99 1.41
N SER A 464 -15.08 -26.79 1.94
CA SER A 464 -14.76 -28.04 2.65
C SER A 464 -15.08 -29.23 1.77
N ASN A 465 -14.22 -30.25 1.75
CA ASN A 465 -14.56 -31.51 1.10
C ASN A 465 -15.63 -32.32 1.84
N MET A 466 -15.88 -32.03 3.12
CA MET A 466 -16.88 -32.71 3.96
C MET A 466 -18.28 -32.12 3.78
N HIS A 467 -19.32 -32.94 3.93
CA HIS A 467 -20.70 -32.47 3.96
C HIS A 467 -21.00 -31.81 5.31
N LEU A 468 -21.07 -30.49 5.33
CA LEU A 468 -21.36 -29.71 6.53
C LEU A 468 -22.86 -29.56 6.72
N THR A 469 -23.38 -29.89 7.90
CA THR A 469 -24.80 -29.59 8.22
C THR A 469 -25.00 -28.06 8.33
N PRO A 470 -26.25 -27.56 8.26
CA PRO A 470 -26.55 -26.14 8.53
C PRO A 470 -25.98 -25.62 9.86
N ARG A 471 -26.01 -26.47 10.90
CA ARG A 471 -25.38 -26.19 12.20
C ARG A 471 -23.86 -26.06 12.07
N ALA A 472 -23.20 -26.97 11.36
CA ALA A 472 -21.76 -26.89 11.15
C ALA A 472 -21.38 -25.64 10.35
N MET A 473 -22.11 -25.30 9.28
CA MET A 473 -21.83 -24.11 8.47
C MET A 473 -21.99 -22.80 9.24
N THR A 474 -23.01 -22.68 10.08
CA THR A 474 -23.18 -21.49 10.96
C THR A 474 -22.12 -21.42 12.06
N ARG A 475 -21.73 -22.57 12.64
CA ARG A 475 -20.59 -22.65 13.58
C ARG A 475 -19.25 -22.30 12.93
N ALA A 476 -19.07 -22.62 11.65
CA ALA A 476 -17.86 -22.30 10.89
C ALA A 476 -17.62 -20.79 10.78
N ILE A 477 -18.68 -19.99 10.64
CA ILE A 477 -18.58 -18.52 10.61
C ILE A 477 -17.95 -17.99 11.91
N ILE A 478 -18.30 -18.56 13.07
CA ILE A 478 -17.69 -18.18 14.36
C ILE A 478 -16.20 -18.53 14.38
N SER A 479 -15.85 -19.76 14.01
CA SER A 479 -14.45 -20.22 13.99
C SER A 479 -13.59 -19.40 13.03
N ALA A 480 -14.12 -19.05 11.85
CA ALA A 480 -13.47 -18.15 10.90
C ALA A 480 -13.31 -16.72 11.47
N THR A 481 -14.32 -16.22 12.19
CA THR A 481 -14.28 -14.90 12.83
C THR A 481 -13.23 -14.83 13.94
N GLU A 482 -13.12 -15.88 14.76
CA GLU A 482 -12.07 -16.00 15.78
C GLU A 482 -10.67 -16.03 15.14
N GLY A 483 -10.46 -16.85 14.09
CA GLY A 483 -9.20 -16.92 13.35
C GLY A 483 -8.81 -15.58 12.70
N LYS A 484 -9.75 -14.90 12.05
CA LYS A 484 -9.56 -13.54 11.51
C LYS A 484 -9.17 -12.55 12.60
N THR A 485 -9.89 -12.53 13.72
CA THR A 485 -9.66 -11.58 14.81
C THR A 485 -8.27 -11.80 15.43
N ALA A 486 -7.87 -13.05 15.61
CA ALA A 486 -6.52 -13.39 16.07
C ALA A 486 -5.44 -12.90 15.11
N ALA A 487 -5.63 -13.05 13.79
CA ALA A 487 -4.68 -12.52 12.79
C ALA A 487 -4.52 -10.99 12.89
N LEU A 488 -5.63 -10.26 13.04
CA LEU A 488 -5.61 -8.81 13.21
C LEU A 488 -4.92 -8.38 14.51
N GLN A 489 -5.16 -9.13 15.60
CA GLN A 489 -4.53 -8.88 16.89
C GLN A 489 -3.02 -9.11 16.84
N ASP A 490 -2.57 -10.24 16.27
CA ASP A 490 -1.15 -10.59 16.16
C ASP A 490 -0.39 -9.62 15.25
N LEU A 491 -1.06 -9.09 14.23
CA LEU A 491 -0.49 -8.03 13.40
C LEU A 491 -0.51 -6.65 14.09
N ASP A 492 -1.21 -6.47 15.22
CA ASP A 492 -1.53 -5.17 15.85
C ASP A 492 -2.14 -4.19 14.83
N ILE A 493 -3.21 -4.64 14.16
CA ILE A 493 -4.02 -3.76 13.34
C ILE A 493 -4.82 -2.83 14.25
N ARG A 494 -4.71 -1.51 14.02
CA ARG A 494 -5.39 -0.49 14.83
C ARG A 494 -6.73 -0.12 14.22
N SER A 495 -7.67 0.29 15.07
CA SER A 495 -8.91 0.93 14.62
C SER A 495 -8.56 2.20 13.84
N SER A 496 -9.21 2.41 12.70
CA SER A 496 -9.07 3.64 11.91
C SER A 496 -9.74 4.85 12.58
N TYR A 497 -10.60 4.62 13.57
CA TYR A 497 -11.34 5.64 14.31
C TYR A 497 -10.66 5.98 15.64
N GLN A 498 -10.17 4.96 16.35
CA GLN A 498 -9.54 5.08 17.68
C GLN A 498 -8.15 4.44 17.68
N SER A 499 -7.30 4.87 16.75
CA SER A 499 -6.02 4.22 16.46
C SER A 499 -5.05 4.16 17.64
N LEU A 500 -5.11 5.16 18.53
CA LEU A 500 -4.26 5.25 19.72
C LEU A 500 -4.65 4.29 20.85
N THR A 501 -5.91 3.86 20.95
CA THR A 501 -6.44 3.17 22.14
C THR A 501 -7.11 1.84 21.85
N SER A 502 -7.41 1.53 20.59
CA SER A 502 -8.16 0.32 20.21
C SER A 502 -7.52 -0.44 19.06
N SER A 503 -7.28 -1.74 19.27
CA SER A 503 -6.97 -2.71 18.22
C SER A 503 -8.24 -3.11 17.46
N ALA A 504 -8.15 -3.28 16.15
CA ALA A 504 -9.27 -3.70 15.31
C ALA A 504 -9.64 -5.17 15.53
N THR A 505 -10.90 -5.51 15.28
CA THR A 505 -11.43 -6.89 15.29
C THR A 505 -11.93 -7.35 13.93
N GLY A 506 -11.94 -6.45 12.95
CA GLY A 506 -12.43 -6.67 11.59
C GLY A 506 -12.41 -5.37 10.80
N THR A 507 -13.09 -5.35 9.67
CA THR A 507 -13.54 -4.11 9.03
C THR A 507 -15.05 -3.97 9.17
N GLY A 508 -15.58 -2.78 8.86
CA GLY A 508 -17.02 -2.52 8.98
C GLY A 508 -17.92 -3.37 8.07
N THR A 509 -17.34 -4.18 7.18
CA THR A 509 -18.06 -4.87 6.11
C THR A 509 -17.60 -6.31 5.88
N ASP A 510 -16.95 -6.95 6.86
CA ASP A 510 -16.44 -8.32 6.72
C ASP A 510 -17.51 -9.33 6.28
N ASN A 511 -17.21 -10.18 5.30
CA ASN A 511 -18.17 -11.14 4.75
C ASN A 511 -17.59 -12.56 4.57
N ILE A 512 -18.41 -13.59 4.80
CA ILE A 512 -18.00 -14.99 4.78
C ILE A 512 -19.00 -15.84 4.00
N ILE A 513 -18.50 -16.74 3.13
CA ILE A 513 -19.26 -17.84 2.55
C ILE A 513 -18.66 -19.16 3.03
N VAL A 514 -19.50 -20.10 3.45
CA VAL A 514 -19.13 -21.49 3.74
C VAL A 514 -19.87 -22.42 2.80
N VAL A 515 -19.15 -23.30 2.10
CA VAL A 515 -19.68 -24.24 1.11
C VAL A 515 -19.47 -25.67 1.60
N GLN A 516 -20.51 -26.50 1.52
CA GLN A 516 -20.45 -27.93 1.83
C GLN A 516 -19.89 -28.78 0.67
N GLY A 517 -19.15 -29.83 1.00
CA GLY A 517 -18.65 -30.83 0.05
C GLY A 517 -19.51 -32.10 -0.03
N ASN A 518 -18.95 -33.16 -0.61
CA ASN A 518 -19.60 -34.48 -0.80
C ASN A 518 -19.21 -35.52 0.26
N GLY A 519 -18.17 -35.26 1.05
CA GLY A 519 -17.60 -36.23 1.98
C GLY A 519 -18.49 -36.55 3.18
N PRO A 520 -17.97 -37.32 4.14
CA PRO A 520 -18.68 -37.65 5.38
C PRO A 520 -19.34 -36.44 6.07
N VAL A 521 -20.50 -36.68 6.67
CA VAL A 521 -21.27 -35.63 7.34
C VAL A 521 -20.56 -35.14 8.59
N ILE A 522 -20.41 -33.83 8.72
CA ILE A 522 -19.88 -33.13 9.89
C ILE A 522 -20.94 -32.19 10.42
N ASP A 523 -21.37 -32.43 11.67
CA ASP A 523 -22.42 -31.63 12.32
C ASP A 523 -21.88 -30.50 13.22
N ASN A 524 -20.56 -30.39 13.39
CA ASN A 524 -19.96 -29.37 14.24
C ASN A 524 -18.66 -28.83 13.63
N ALA A 525 -18.55 -27.50 13.59
CA ALA A 525 -17.35 -26.77 13.19
C ALA A 525 -16.94 -25.72 14.25
N GLY A 526 -17.25 -25.94 15.53
CA GLY A 526 -16.81 -25.09 16.64
C GLY A 526 -15.39 -25.36 17.15
N GLY A 527 -14.91 -24.58 18.11
CA GLY A 527 -13.50 -24.58 18.57
C GLY A 527 -12.96 -25.90 19.14
N HIS A 528 -13.82 -26.81 19.58
CA HIS A 528 -13.42 -28.16 20.03
C HIS A 528 -13.46 -29.22 18.92
N SER A 529 -13.88 -28.84 17.70
CA SER A 529 -13.97 -29.76 16.56
C SER A 529 -12.79 -29.56 15.63
N LYS A 530 -12.34 -30.65 14.99
CA LYS A 530 -11.26 -30.57 14.01
C LYS A 530 -11.63 -29.69 12.80
N MET A 531 -12.88 -29.76 12.33
CA MET A 531 -13.35 -28.90 11.24
C MET A 531 -13.28 -27.41 11.63
N GLY A 532 -13.67 -27.07 12.86
CA GLY A 532 -13.55 -25.70 13.38
C GLY A 532 -12.10 -25.22 13.49
N GLU A 533 -11.19 -26.07 13.97
CA GLU A 533 -9.74 -25.80 14.01
C GLU A 533 -9.19 -25.51 12.61
N LEU A 534 -9.49 -26.36 11.61
CA LEU A 534 -9.01 -26.16 10.24
C LEU A 534 -9.52 -24.83 9.68
N ILE A 535 -10.82 -24.54 9.81
CA ILE A 535 -11.40 -23.28 9.33
C ILE A 535 -10.77 -22.06 10.02
N ALA A 536 -10.56 -22.11 11.34
CA ALA A 536 -9.92 -21.03 12.09
C ALA A 536 -8.47 -20.80 11.66
N ARG A 537 -7.69 -21.87 11.43
CA ARG A 537 -6.31 -21.79 10.93
C ARG A 537 -6.25 -21.24 9.50
N THR A 538 -7.12 -21.75 8.62
CA THR A 538 -7.25 -21.25 7.25
C THR A 538 -7.60 -19.76 7.25
N ALA A 539 -8.54 -19.31 8.10
CA ALA A 539 -8.90 -17.91 8.24
C ALA A 539 -7.72 -17.07 8.73
N TYR A 540 -7.03 -17.51 9.79
CA TYR A 540 -5.87 -16.83 10.36
C TYR A 540 -4.75 -16.63 9.32
N ALA A 541 -4.32 -17.70 8.67
CA ALA A 541 -3.27 -17.66 7.66
C ALA A 541 -3.68 -16.84 6.43
N GLY A 542 -4.91 -17.04 5.93
CA GLY A 542 -5.41 -16.34 4.75
C GLY A 542 -5.54 -14.83 4.97
N VAL A 543 -5.98 -14.40 6.17
CA VAL A 543 -6.07 -12.98 6.51
C VAL A 543 -4.67 -12.36 6.63
N LYS A 544 -3.71 -13.02 7.30
CA LYS A 544 -2.33 -12.51 7.38
C LYS A 544 -1.70 -12.37 5.99
N GLU A 545 -1.83 -13.39 5.14
CA GLU A 545 -1.29 -13.37 3.79
C GLU A 545 -1.94 -12.28 2.92
N ALA A 546 -3.27 -12.18 2.94
CA ALA A 546 -3.99 -11.18 2.16
C ALA A 546 -3.67 -9.74 2.60
N ILE A 547 -3.56 -9.47 3.91
CA ILE A 547 -3.13 -8.16 4.44
C ILE A 547 -1.68 -7.85 4.03
N GLY A 548 -0.79 -8.84 4.07
CA GLY A 548 0.60 -8.69 3.62
C GLY A 548 0.69 -8.29 2.15
N LYS A 549 -0.06 -8.98 1.27
CA LYS A 549 -0.13 -8.66 -0.17
C LYS A 549 -0.78 -7.30 -0.44
N GLN A 550 -1.91 -7.00 0.21
CA GLN A 550 -2.73 -5.81 -0.05
C GLN A 550 -2.18 -4.53 0.58
N ASN A 551 -1.61 -4.59 1.79
CA ASN A 551 -1.25 -3.40 2.57
C ASN A 551 0.23 -3.33 2.96
N GLY A 552 1.03 -4.35 2.62
CA GLY A 552 2.44 -4.47 3.01
C GLY A 552 2.65 -4.77 4.49
N ILE A 553 1.59 -5.03 5.26
CA ILE A 553 1.67 -5.20 6.72
C ILE A 553 2.03 -6.65 7.05
N THR A 554 3.15 -6.84 7.76
CA THR A 554 3.70 -8.14 8.16
C THR A 554 4.09 -8.17 9.65
N ASP A 555 4.47 -9.35 10.16
CA ASP A 555 5.02 -9.56 11.51
C ASP A 555 6.50 -9.14 11.59
N GLY A 556 6.77 -7.85 11.45
CA GLY A 556 8.14 -7.34 11.50
C GLY A 556 8.28 -5.85 11.26
N ARG A 557 7.19 -5.10 11.49
CA ARG A 557 7.10 -3.67 11.17
C ARG A 557 8.04 -2.82 11.99
N ASP A 558 8.66 -1.85 11.33
CA ASP A 558 9.52 -0.88 11.99
C ASP A 558 8.72 0.12 12.84
N ILE A 559 9.41 0.84 13.73
CA ILE A 559 8.77 1.80 14.62
C ILE A 559 8.02 2.93 13.89
N PHE A 560 8.48 3.34 12.70
CA PHE A 560 7.79 4.38 11.92
C PHE A 560 6.47 3.86 11.36
N GLU A 561 6.41 2.61 10.93
CA GLU A 561 5.16 1.94 10.55
C GLU A 561 4.20 1.82 11.75
N ARG A 562 4.70 1.38 12.91
CA ARG A 562 3.90 1.27 14.15
C ARG A 562 3.33 2.60 14.62
N LEU A 563 4.08 3.69 14.43
CA LEU A 563 3.62 5.05 14.66
C LEU A 563 2.56 5.46 13.62
N ALA A 564 2.79 5.15 12.35
CA ALA A 564 1.87 5.49 11.26
C ALA A 564 0.49 4.82 11.44
N ASP A 565 0.45 3.56 11.90
CA ASP A 565 -0.82 2.87 12.23
C ASP A 565 -1.64 3.60 13.30
N ARG A 566 -0.95 4.37 14.16
CA ARG A 566 -1.51 5.17 15.24
C ARG A 566 -1.74 6.63 14.83
N HIS A 567 -1.62 6.93 13.53
CA HIS A 567 -1.67 8.28 12.98
C HIS A 567 -0.65 9.25 13.60
N LEU A 568 0.52 8.72 13.95
CA LEU A 568 1.65 9.47 14.48
C LEU A 568 2.82 9.44 13.49
N SER A 569 3.63 10.49 13.55
CA SER A 569 4.92 10.62 12.89
C SER A 569 5.81 11.50 13.75
N VAL A 570 7.13 11.39 13.59
CA VAL A 570 8.06 12.25 14.34
C VAL A 570 7.76 13.73 14.09
N GLN A 571 7.46 14.10 12.84
CA GLN A 571 7.09 15.47 12.49
C GLN A 571 5.81 15.95 13.20
N GLN A 572 4.78 15.11 13.33
CA GLN A 572 3.56 15.44 14.07
C GLN A 572 3.83 15.57 15.57
N LEU A 573 4.64 14.67 16.14
CA LEU A 573 5.02 14.73 17.56
C LEU A 573 5.75 16.04 17.87
N VAL A 574 6.79 16.38 17.09
CA VAL A 574 7.53 17.63 17.28
C VAL A 574 6.65 18.86 17.08
N ASN A 575 5.71 18.83 16.14
CA ASN A 575 4.80 19.96 15.92
C ASN A 575 3.82 20.18 17.08
N LYS A 576 3.38 19.09 17.73
CA LYS A 576 2.48 19.12 18.90
C LYS A 576 3.22 19.40 20.22
N ALA A 577 4.53 19.17 20.28
CA ALA A 577 5.33 19.38 21.47
C ALA A 577 5.38 20.86 21.89
N ARG A 578 5.11 21.11 23.18
CA ARG A 578 5.19 22.42 23.84
C ARG A 578 6.62 22.72 24.24
N GLY A 579 6.96 24.01 24.39
CA GLY A 579 8.30 24.42 24.86
C GLY A 579 9.45 24.22 23.87
N ILE A 580 9.18 23.79 22.63
CA ILE A 580 10.19 23.71 21.57
C ILE A 580 10.02 24.90 20.62
N ALA A 581 11.04 25.75 20.61
CA ALA A 581 11.11 26.92 19.76
C ALA A 581 11.07 26.52 18.26
N PRO A 582 10.33 27.25 17.39
CA PRO A 582 10.10 26.85 16.00
C PRO A 582 11.36 26.51 15.19
N GLU A 583 12.44 27.27 15.40
CA GLU A 583 13.73 27.11 14.74
C GLU A 583 14.44 25.81 15.11
N LYS A 584 14.20 25.28 16.33
CA LYS A 584 14.80 24.02 16.81
C LYS A 584 14.04 22.77 16.36
N ARG A 585 12.80 22.91 15.88
CA ARG A 585 11.93 21.76 15.57
C ARG A 585 12.51 20.81 14.53
N LYS A 586 13.13 21.34 13.47
CA LYS A 586 13.75 20.50 12.42
C LYS A 586 14.87 19.64 13.00
N GLN A 587 15.69 20.22 13.87
CA GLN A 587 16.79 19.53 14.52
C GLN A 587 16.29 18.47 15.51
N VAL A 588 15.29 18.79 16.33
CA VAL A 588 14.67 17.82 17.25
C VAL A 588 14.06 16.65 16.46
N ALA A 589 13.34 16.93 15.38
CA ALA A 589 12.76 15.88 14.54
C ALA A 589 13.84 14.93 14.01
N TYR A 590 14.95 15.50 13.49
CA TYR A 590 16.09 14.70 13.04
C TYR A 590 16.69 13.85 14.16
N GLN A 591 16.94 14.40 15.34
CA GLN A 591 17.48 13.64 16.48
C GLN A 591 16.55 12.50 16.88
N VAL A 592 15.24 12.75 16.97
CA VAL A 592 14.25 11.73 17.32
C VAL A 592 14.19 10.64 16.26
N GLU A 593 14.24 10.99 14.96
CA GLU A 593 14.35 10.01 13.88
C GLU A 593 15.61 9.15 14.03
N GLN A 594 16.79 9.75 14.28
CA GLN A 594 18.03 8.99 14.50
C GLN A 594 17.95 8.09 15.75
N LEU A 595 17.26 8.51 16.82
CA LEU A 595 17.03 7.66 17.98
C LEU A 595 16.14 6.47 17.61
N PHE A 596 15.07 6.67 16.84
CA PHE A 596 14.16 5.60 16.41
C PHE A 596 14.78 4.61 15.42
N LEU A 597 15.87 5.01 14.77
CA LEU A 597 16.70 4.08 14.04
C LEU A 597 17.43 3.11 14.98
N ASN A 598 17.73 3.48 16.23
CA ASN A 598 18.42 2.62 17.19
C ASN A 598 17.44 1.64 17.92
N PRO A 599 17.71 0.33 17.91
CA PRO A 599 16.84 -0.69 18.52
C PRO A 599 16.50 -0.46 20.00
N VAL A 600 17.39 0.17 20.77
CA VAL A 600 17.14 0.46 22.19
C VAL A 600 15.98 1.43 22.37
N TYR A 601 15.93 2.48 21.56
CA TYR A 601 14.91 3.53 21.70
C TYR A 601 13.64 3.17 20.93
N SER A 602 13.74 2.50 19.78
CA SER A 602 12.55 1.97 19.10
C SER A 602 11.84 0.93 19.96
N GLY A 603 12.57 -0.03 20.52
CA GLY A 603 12.02 -1.08 21.40
C GLY A 603 11.40 -0.50 22.68
N PHE A 604 11.95 0.59 23.22
CA PHE A 604 11.33 1.31 24.34
C PHE A 604 9.95 1.89 23.97
N ILE A 605 9.82 2.49 22.78
CA ILE A 605 8.54 3.04 22.33
C ILE A 605 7.54 1.92 21.98
N GLU A 606 7.99 0.82 21.39
CA GLU A 606 7.15 -0.37 21.15
C GLU A 606 6.60 -0.94 22.46
N ALA A 607 7.47 -1.10 23.47
CA ALA A 607 7.05 -1.52 24.81
C ALA A 607 6.03 -0.55 25.43
N ALA A 608 6.26 0.76 25.27
CA ALA A 608 5.32 1.78 25.73
C ALA A 608 3.95 1.68 25.03
N MET A 609 3.89 1.35 23.75
CA MET A 609 2.62 1.13 23.04
C MET A 609 1.89 -0.10 23.57
N ALA A 610 2.59 -1.22 23.78
CA ALA A 610 1.99 -2.43 24.34
C ALA A 610 1.46 -2.21 25.77
N MET A 611 2.24 -1.53 26.63
CA MET A 611 1.79 -1.15 27.97
C MET A 611 0.63 -0.15 27.93
N SER A 612 0.60 0.75 26.96
CA SER A 612 -0.52 1.68 26.77
C SER A 612 -1.81 0.91 26.57
N ASP A 613 -1.81 -0.11 25.70
CA ASP A 613 -3.00 -0.95 25.50
C ASP A 613 -3.42 -1.67 26.80
N GLY A 614 -2.47 -2.17 27.59
CA GLY A 614 -2.75 -2.80 28.89
C GLY A 614 -3.35 -1.84 29.92
N VAL A 615 -2.91 -0.57 29.95
CA VAL A 615 -3.50 0.46 30.82
C VAL A 615 -4.92 0.79 30.38
N GLU A 616 -5.16 1.00 29.08
CA GLU A 616 -6.50 1.27 28.55
C GLU A 616 -7.47 0.09 28.80
N GLN A 617 -6.95 -1.13 28.82
CA GLN A 617 -7.69 -2.35 29.18
C GLN A 617 -7.81 -2.59 30.69
N ARG A 618 -7.18 -1.75 31.53
CA ARG A 618 -7.10 -1.89 33.00
C ARG A 618 -6.45 -3.19 33.47
N THR A 619 -5.60 -3.80 32.64
CA THR A 619 -4.74 -4.94 33.02
C THR A 619 -3.42 -4.49 33.62
N ILE A 620 -3.04 -3.21 33.43
CA ILE A 620 -1.90 -2.56 34.08
C ILE A 620 -2.39 -1.37 34.88
N GLY A 621 -2.19 -1.39 36.20
CA GLY A 621 -2.67 -0.35 37.12
C GLY A 621 -1.60 0.60 37.67
N ASP A 622 -0.36 0.12 37.84
CA ASP A 622 0.76 0.90 38.39
C ASP A 622 1.81 1.20 37.31
N LEU A 623 2.18 2.47 37.20
CA LEU A 623 3.14 2.99 36.22
C LEU A 623 4.45 3.46 36.85
N HIS A 624 4.69 3.22 38.15
CA HIS A 624 5.89 3.70 38.84
C HIS A 624 7.18 3.16 38.20
N LEU A 625 7.25 1.84 37.97
CA LEU A 625 8.41 1.21 37.32
C LEU A 625 8.61 1.74 35.90
N PHE A 626 7.53 1.95 35.16
CA PHE A 626 7.61 2.52 33.82
C PHE A 626 8.11 3.98 33.85
N GLY A 627 7.71 4.76 34.86
CA GLY A 627 8.24 6.10 35.11
C GLY A 627 9.75 6.09 35.38
N SER A 628 10.24 5.16 36.19
CA SER A 628 11.68 4.99 36.43
C SER A 628 12.43 4.62 35.13
N TRP A 629 11.85 3.77 34.29
CA TRP A 629 12.43 3.44 32.98
C TRP A 629 12.45 4.66 32.04
N CYS A 630 11.38 5.46 32.01
CA CYS A 630 11.33 6.72 31.26
C CYS A 630 12.47 7.67 31.67
N LEU A 631 12.69 7.84 32.97
CA LEU A 631 13.76 8.68 33.49
C LEU A 631 15.15 8.19 33.06
N GLU A 632 15.38 6.88 33.11
CA GLU A 632 16.65 6.28 32.70
C GLU A 632 16.91 6.44 31.20
N ILE A 633 15.89 6.26 30.35
CA ILE A 633 15.99 6.51 28.91
C ILE A 633 16.36 7.98 28.64
N ALA A 634 15.71 8.91 29.33
CA ALA A 634 15.96 10.33 29.15
C ALA A 634 17.41 10.71 29.56
N ARG A 635 17.92 10.17 30.67
CA ARG A 635 19.32 10.33 31.11
C ARG A 635 20.31 9.76 30.11
N ARG A 636 20.04 8.55 29.60
CA ARG A 636 20.89 7.88 28.62
C ARG A 636 21.03 8.69 27.32
N ILE A 637 19.92 9.24 26.81
CA ILE A 637 19.94 10.09 25.62
C ILE A 637 20.67 11.40 25.89
N ALA A 638 20.45 12.01 27.07
CA ALA A 638 21.10 13.27 27.45
C ALA A 638 22.62 13.11 27.68
N GLY A 639 23.10 11.91 27.99
CA GLY A 639 24.49 11.62 28.35
C GLY A 639 24.89 12.18 29.71
N LYS A 640 23.92 12.56 30.55
CA LYS A 640 24.12 13.17 31.87
C LYS A 640 22.92 12.92 32.78
N GLN A 641 23.11 13.14 34.08
CA GLN A 641 22.00 13.13 35.03
C GLN A 641 21.04 14.29 34.74
N ILE A 642 19.76 13.97 34.70
CA ILE A 642 18.66 14.93 34.62
C ILE A 642 17.58 14.55 35.65
N GLY A 643 16.79 15.55 36.06
CA GLY A 643 15.60 15.36 36.88
C GLY A 643 14.45 14.70 36.10
N GLU A 644 13.23 14.85 36.59
CA GLU A 644 12.04 14.30 35.95
C GLU A 644 11.87 14.78 34.49
N PRO A 645 11.42 13.90 33.56
CA PRO A 645 11.15 14.30 32.18
C PRO A 645 10.18 15.48 32.10
N GLY A 646 10.49 16.43 31.21
CA GLY A 646 9.67 17.60 30.93
C GLY A 646 8.29 17.25 30.36
N SER A 647 7.34 18.18 30.48
CA SER A 647 5.98 18.01 29.97
C SER A 647 5.81 18.65 28.58
N TYR A 648 6.07 17.89 27.53
CA TYR A 648 5.99 18.36 26.15
C TYR A 648 4.59 18.14 25.54
N PHE A 649 3.87 17.12 25.99
CA PHE A 649 2.57 16.72 25.43
C PHE A 649 1.42 16.92 26.43
N ALA A 650 0.27 17.36 25.92
CA ALA A 650 -0.94 17.55 26.72
C ALA A 650 -1.58 16.20 27.07
N ARG A 651 -2.30 16.10 28.20
CA ARG A 651 -2.90 14.84 28.67
C ARG A 651 -3.92 14.26 27.69
N GLU A 652 -4.63 15.13 27.01
CA GLU A 652 -5.65 14.84 26.01
C GLU A 652 -5.07 14.51 24.62
N SER A 653 -3.76 14.65 24.41
CA SER A 653 -3.16 14.49 23.08
C SER A 653 -2.91 13.05 22.65
N MET A 654 -2.72 12.14 23.60
CA MET A 654 -2.50 10.70 23.42
C MET A 654 -2.55 9.97 24.77
N PRO A 655 -2.59 8.63 24.82
CA PRO A 655 -2.60 7.87 26.06
C PRO A 655 -1.42 8.17 26.99
N ARG A 656 -1.65 8.05 28.31
CA ARG A 656 -0.71 8.46 29.36
C ARG A 656 0.67 7.81 29.23
N VAL A 657 0.72 6.50 28.95
CA VAL A 657 1.98 5.75 28.81
C VAL A 657 2.80 6.29 27.63
N MET A 658 2.15 6.57 26.49
CA MET A 658 2.80 7.17 25.34
C MET A 658 3.32 8.59 25.64
N ILE A 659 2.55 9.41 26.38
CA ILE A 659 3.01 10.73 26.84
C ILE A 659 4.29 10.60 27.66
N MET A 660 4.32 9.70 28.64
CA MET A 660 5.51 9.47 29.49
C MET A 660 6.73 9.08 28.64
N ALA A 661 6.54 8.16 27.69
CA ALA A 661 7.61 7.68 26.82
C ALA A 661 8.16 8.77 25.90
N PHE A 662 7.30 9.52 25.21
CA PHE A 662 7.76 10.60 24.34
C PHE A 662 8.33 11.78 25.12
N ASN A 663 7.79 12.11 26.30
CA ASN A 663 8.39 13.11 27.17
C ASN A 663 9.83 12.70 27.58
N ALA A 664 10.09 11.42 27.84
CA ALA A 664 11.44 10.93 28.11
C ALA A 664 12.38 11.12 26.92
N ILE A 665 11.96 10.70 25.71
CA ILE A 665 12.75 10.91 24.48
C ILE A 665 13.06 12.39 24.27
N PHE A 666 12.05 13.25 24.35
CA PHE A 666 12.19 14.68 24.10
C PHE A 666 13.04 15.36 25.18
N SER A 667 12.88 14.99 26.45
CA SER A 667 13.73 15.48 27.54
C SER A 667 15.19 15.13 27.32
N GLY A 668 15.45 13.89 26.91
CA GLY A 668 16.80 13.43 26.58
C GLY A 668 17.43 14.23 25.45
N VAL A 669 16.71 14.37 24.32
CA VAL A 669 17.16 15.14 23.15
C VAL A 669 17.47 16.59 23.53
N MET A 670 16.56 17.25 24.25
CA MET A 670 16.70 18.66 24.62
C MET A 670 17.83 18.92 25.64
N ASN A 671 18.30 17.88 26.35
CA ASN A 671 19.38 17.98 27.32
C ASN A 671 20.73 17.43 26.83
N LYS A 672 20.80 16.92 25.59
CA LYS A 672 22.01 16.37 24.99
C LYS A 672 23.09 17.43 24.83
N SER A 673 24.33 17.12 25.21
CA SER A 673 25.45 18.07 25.26
C SER A 673 25.78 18.70 23.90
N ASP A 674 25.63 17.95 22.81
CA ASP A 674 25.92 18.39 21.43
C ASP A 674 24.69 18.95 20.68
N PHE A 675 23.62 19.27 21.40
CA PHE A 675 22.37 19.76 20.79
C PHE A 675 22.56 21.09 20.01
N SER A 676 23.67 21.81 20.18
CA SER A 676 23.96 23.06 19.43
C SER A 676 24.93 22.89 18.26
N SER A 677 25.71 21.81 18.17
CA SER A 677 26.82 21.67 17.21
C SER A 677 26.44 20.97 15.90
N GLU A 678 25.42 20.10 15.91
CA GLU A 678 24.90 19.42 14.72
C GLU A 678 23.94 20.29 13.87
N ALA A 679 23.71 21.56 14.25
CA ALA A 679 22.82 22.47 13.53
C ALA A 679 23.35 22.95 12.17
N ASN A 680 24.64 22.73 11.87
CA ASN A 680 25.34 23.25 10.70
C ASN A 680 25.71 22.19 9.64
N GLN A 681 25.18 20.96 9.71
CA GLN A 681 25.39 19.92 8.71
C GLN A 681 24.10 19.49 8.00
#